data_AF-A0A536JEK7-F1
#
_entry.id   AF-A0A536JEK7-F1
#
_cell.length_a   1.000
_cell.length_b   1.000
_cell.length_c   1.000
_cell.angle_alpha   90.00
_cell.angle_beta   90.00
_cell.angle_gamma   90.00
#
_symmetry.space_group_name_H-M   'P 1'
#
loop_
_entity.id
_entity.type
_entity.pdbx_description
1 polymer ?
#
loop_
_entity_poly.entity_id
_entity_poly.type
_entity_poly.pdbx_seq_one_letter_code
_entity_poly.pdbx_strand_id
1 'polypeptide(L)'
;MRGRTALEDEPDRLALSPVRDRPDHTAELRRRRPIRLKRDGDQHGTGGRDRDPELELFRPIELDCLAAVARQPLRHMVQVVGAFSLGSDRVHVTSQSYRRAHPAGYVWRNRICLAFIRGATTSHAPFLAGGLISSFVAFRRALRKGDLGMQGTLRFVRLRPRSLLAALSLLVLSMPVIPVEAATTGAVQTYIVTYKDGASSGSAASVIQGAGGQLAYNYQQIGVVIARSNRSDFAANMRSVAGVDGASATARFATRFKDDQPDAVAAATVTPAIPTGGDSLSGLQWDMPQIHAFEAQVIESGSRAVTVGDIDTGLDYTHPDLAANVDFANSVSCINNGVPDPNPAAWNDENGHGTHTAGTIAAAHNGIGIVGVAPNVKVAGIRAGNAAGFFFPESVVCAFMWAGTHHAIKVTNNSYFADPWLFNCKNDPGQRAIWKAESRAIKFAMQQGVTVVAAAGNEADDLAHPTQDVTSPDDTTPVIRPVGNECVVIPVEIPGVIGVSADGNFGMKSFYSSYGVGAVQVTAPGGDSILQKNPPSNPLGRVLSTWPSALVGNCAPARRVFEGSTLYCYQQGTSMASPHVAGVAALIASLGVTQAGKVQARVDNTADPMSCPTVIELAQYAFFPSVSNGAAQHCQGGTGYNSWYGHGQVNALSAVS
;
A
#
# COMPACT_ATOMS: atom_id res chain seq x y z
N MET A 1 -59.94 -5.38 4.40
CA MET A 1 -60.31 -6.56 5.24
C MET A 1 -59.18 -6.72 6.25
N ARG A 2 -59.37 -6.47 7.56
CA ARG A 2 -59.59 -7.49 8.62
C ARG A 2 -58.94 -8.87 8.29
N GLY A 3 -58.04 -9.47 9.08
CA GLY A 3 -57.30 -8.98 10.26
C GLY A 3 -56.72 -10.12 11.13
N ARG A 4 -55.61 -9.84 11.84
CA ARG A 4 -55.19 -10.34 13.18
C ARG A 4 -55.01 -11.86 13.51
N THR A 5 -53.74 -12.20 13.83
CA THR A 5 -53.20 -12.84 15.08
C THR A 5 -53.43 -14.32 15.46
N ALA A 6 -52.34 -14.91 15.99
CA ALA A 6 -52.23 -15.84 17.13
C ALA A 6 -52.69 -17.31 16.95
N LEU A 7 -52.23 -18.32 17.70
CA LEU A 7 -51.07 -18.56 18.60
C LEU A 7 -50.93 -20.10 18.79
N GLU A 8 -49.81 -20.57 19.37
CA GLU A 8 -49.64 -21.78 20.24
C GLU A 8 -50.31 -23.14 19.86
N ASP A 9 -49.50 -24.22 19.71
CA ASP A 9 -49.18 -25.16 20.81
C ASP A 9 -48.32 -26.38 20.38
N GLU A 10 -47.46 -26.82 21.30
CA GLU A 10 -46.76 -28.12 21.39
C GLU A 10 -47.30 -28.85 22.65
N PRO A 11 -46.82 -30.03 23.14
CA PRO A 11 -45.86 -31.03 22.62
C PRO A 11 -46.42 -32.49 22.65
N ASP A 12 -45.59 -33.51 22.38
CA ASP A 12 -45.79 -34.85 23.00
C ASP A 12 -44.47 -35.58 23.33
N ARG A 13 -44.52 -36.60 24.21
CA ARG A 13 -43.41 -37.02 25.12
C ARG A 13 -42.92 -38.49 25.03
N LEU A 14 -41.69 -38.72 25.57
CA LEU A 14 -41.14 -39.97 26.19
C LEU A 14 -40.83 -41.17 25.26
N ALA A 15 -39.94 -42.15 25.53
CA ALA A 15 -38.96 -42.47 26.61
C ALA A 15 -37.90 -43.49 26.06
N LEU A 16 -36.58 -43.35 26.28
CA LEU A 16 -35.68 -43.87 27.36
C LEU A 16 -35.25 -45.37 27.37
N SER A 17 -33.91 -45.59 27.32
CA SER A 17 -33.08 -46.60 28.05
C SER A 17 -33.02 -48.08 27.56
N PRO A 18 -32.00 -48.93 27.95
CA PRO A 18 -31.00 -48.75 29.03
C PRO A 18 -29.49 -49.14 28.81
N VAL A 19 -28.64 -48.48 29.62
CA VAL A 19 -27.38 -48.82 30.34
C VAL A 19 -26.70 -50.22 30.24
N ARG A 20 -25.36 -50.22 30.04
CA ARG A 20 -24.22 -50.91 30.76
C ARG A 20 -22.91 -50.69 29.98
N ASP A 21 -21.67 -50.62 30.49
CA ASP A 21 -21.05 -50.60 31.84
C ASP A 21 -19.68 -49.84 31.77
N ARG A 22 -19.08 -49.42 32.90
CA ARG A 22 -17.70 -48.87 33.01
C ARG A 22 -16.68 -49.94 33.49
N PRO A 23 -15.36 -49.74 33.35
CA PRO A 23 -14.53 -48.98 34.33
C PRO A 23 -13.61 -47.96 33.63
N ASP A 24 -13.43 -46.70 34.06
CA ASP A 24 -13.01 -46.12 35.35
C ASP A 24 -11.52 -46.25 35.70
N HIS A 25 -10.81 -45.12 35.61
CA HIS A 25 -9.49 -44.86 36.19
C HIS A 25 -9.29 -43.35 36.40
N THR A 26 -9.71 -42.86 37.58
CA THR A 26 -9.33 -41.53 38.07
C THR A 26 -7.98 -41.56 38.78
N ALA A 27 -7.10 -40.60 38.49
CA ALA A 27 -5.92 -40.28 39.30
C ALA A 27 -6.03 -38.85 39.85
N GLU A 28 -5.85 -38.69 41.15
CA GLU A 28 -6.12 -37.44 41.87
C GLU A 28 -4.89 -36.51 42.01
N LEU A 29 -5.20 -35.21 42.05
CA LEU A 29 -4.55 -34.17 42.86
C LEU A 29 -3.02 -33.96 42.77
N ARG A 30 -2.64 -32.73 42.34
CA ARG A 30 -2.16 -31.70 43.29
C ARG A 30 -2.12 -30.29 42.68
N ARG A 31 -2.99 -29.41 43.17
CA ARG A 31 -2.86 -27.96 42.97
C ARG A 31 -1.70 -27.42 43.82
N ARG A 32 -0.75 -26.68 43.22
CA ARG A 32 0.19 -25.83 43.98
C ARG A 32 -0.36 -24.40 44.03
N ARG A 33 -0.41 -23.81 45.23
CA ARG A 33 -0.62 -22.36 45.47
C ARG A 33 0.65 -21.77 46.12
N PRO A 34 0.89 -20.45 46.01
CA PRO A 34 2.21 -19.88 46.24
C PRO A 34 2.61 -19.81 47.71
N ILE A 35 3.90 -19.95 47.98
CA ILE A 35 4.49 -19.74 49.31
C ILE A 35 4.64 -18.25 49.56
N ARG A 36 4.12 -17.80 50.71
CA ARG A 36 4.26 -16.44 51.22
C ARG A 36 5.13 -16.51 52.47
N LEU A 37 6.40 -16.11 52.38
CA LEU A 37 7.25 -15.91 53.56
C LEU A 37 7.09 -14.48 54.07
N LYS A 38 7.15 -14.30 55.38
CA LYS A 38 6.93 -13.02 56.07
C LYS A 38 7.79 -12.95 57.31
N ARG A 39 8.51 -11.82 57.49
CA ARG A 39 9.16 -11.35 58.73
C ARG A 39 10.38 -12.15 59.22
N ASP A 40 11.31 -11.59 60.01
CA ASP A 40 11.41 -10.26 60.66
C ASP A 40 12.66 -9.47 60.16
N GLY A 41 12.75 -8.13 60.25
CA GLY A 41 13.23 -7.36 61.43
C GLY A 41 14.63 -6.75 61.11
N ASP A 42 15.07 -5.57 61.55
CA ASP A 42 14.46 -4.58 62.45
C ASP A 42 15.00 -3.15 62.18
N GLN A 43 14.27 -2.18 62.73
CA GLN A 43 14.43 -0.72 62.96
C GLN A 43 15.69 0.16 62.65
N HIS A 44 15.34 1.45 62.53
CA HIS A 44 16.09 2.73 62.65
C HIS A 44 16.54 3.40 61.33
N GLY A 45 16.37 4.72 61.13
CA GLY A 45 15.69 5.75 61.93
C GLY A 45 16.14 7.17 61.54
N THR A 46 15.21 8.15 61.49
CA THR A 46 15.43 9.63 61.45
C THR A 46 16.45 10.18 60.42
N GLY A 47 16.07 10.83 59.33
CA GLY A 47 15.49 12.19 59.30
C GLY A 47 16.57 13.28 59.09
N GLY A 48 16.44 14.18 58.10
CA GLY A 48 17.41 15.29 57.95
C GLY A 48 17.50 15.99 56.58
N ARG A 49 16.58 16.93 56.35
CA ARG A 49 16.62 18.17 55.54
C ARG A 49 17.84 18.57 54.66
N ASP A 50 17.46 19.22 53.55
CA ASP A 50 18.06 20.40 52.87
C ASP A 50 18.99 20.25 51.63
N ARG A 51 18.71 21.16 50.67
CA ARG A 51 19.55 21.77 49.61
C ARG A 51 19.54 21.20 48.19
N ASP A 52 18.81 21.90 47.31
CA ASP A 52 19.32 22.29 45.99
C ASP A 52 20.55 23.22 46.15
N PRO A 53 21.48 23.25 45.18
CA PRO A 53 21.42 24.34 44.19
C PRO A 53 21.69 23.92 42.74
N GLU A 54 21.51 24.88 41.83
CA GLU A 54 21.53 24.76 40.37
C GLU A 54 22.92 24.52 39.71
N LEU A 55 22.85 24.12 38.43
CA LEU A 55 23.71 24.55 37.30
C LEU A 55 25.25 24.47 37.41
N GLU A 56 25.86 23.66 36.54
CA GLU A 56 26.99 24.12 35.71
C GLU A 56 26.95 23.53 34.29
N LEU A 57 27.56 24.25 33.35
CA LEU A 57 27.59 23.98 31.91
C LEU A 57 28.63 22.92 31.55
N PHE A 58 28.37 22.13 30.50
CA PHE A 58 29.45 21.69 29.60
C PHE A 58 29.07 21.87 28.12
N ARG A 59 30.02 22.45 27.36
CA ARG A 59 29.97 22.70 25.92
C ARG A 59 30.74 21.59 25.16
N PRO A 60 30.52 21.42 23.84
CA PRO A 60 30.98 20.25 23.10
C PRO A 60 32.48 20.30 22.77
N ILE A 61 33.05 19.12 22.50
CA ILE A 61 34.37 18.95 21.90
C ILE A 61 34.18 18.46 20.46
N GLU A 62 34.54 19.30 19.49
CA GLU A 62 34.91 18.85 18.15
C GLU A 62 36.30 18.22 18.21
N LEU A 63 36.56 17.18 17.41
CA LEU A 63 37.91 16.96 16.89
C LEU A 63 37.93 16.13 15.61
N ASP A 64 38.81 16.57 14.71
CA ASP A 64 38.83 16.26 13.30
C ASP A 64 39.64 14.99 12.94
N CYS A 65 39.57 14.64 11.65
CA CYS A 65 40.24 13.51 11.02
C CYS A 65 41.75 13.38 11.30
N LEU A 66 42.26 12.14 11.36
CA LEU A 66 43.59 11.80 10.85
C LEU A 66 43.69 10.32 10.43
N ALA A 67 44.29 10.07 9.27
CA ALA A 67 44.45 8.74 8.68
C ALA A 67 45.80 8.11 9.07
N ALA A 68 45.85 6.77 9.16
CA ALA A 68 47.09 6.01 9.26
C ALA A 68 47.04 4.74 8.39
N VAL A 69 48.19 4.39 7.81
CA VAL A 69 48.37 3.36 6.77
C VAL A 69 48.81 2.04 7.38
N ALA A 70 48.26 0.92 6.88
CA ALA A 70 48.90 -0.40 6.98
C ALA A 70 48.80 -1.15 5.63
N ARG A 71 49.91 -1.74 5.19
CA ARG A 71 50.04 -2.56 3.96
C ARG A 71 50.40 -4.00 4.33
N GLN A 72 50.31 -4.89 3.33
CA GLN A 72 50.92 -6.23 3.19
C GLN A 72 49.99 -7.45 3.47
N PRO A 73 50.29 -8.67 2.98
CA PRO A 73 49.84 -9.06 1.64
C PRO A 73 49.24 -10.48 1.53
N LEU A 74 48.49 -10.76 0.46
CA LEU A 74 48.07 -12.13 0.12
C LEU A 74 49.17 -12.88 -0.67
N ARG A 75 49.44 -14.12 -0.25
CA ARG A 75 50.22 -15.13 -0.98
C ARG A 75 49.35 -16.38 -1.22
N HIS A 76 49.83 -17.24 -2.12
CA HIS A 76 49.29 -18.54 -2.56
C HIS A 76 48.17 -18.41 -3.62
N MET A 77 48.50 -18.56 -4.91
CA MET A 77 48.81 -19.80 -5.67
C MET A 77 47.60 -20.72 -5.86
N VAL A 78 47.09 -20.68 -7.09
CA VAL A 78 46.18 -21.67 -7.67
C VAL A 78 47.01 -22.89 -8.10
N GLN A 79 46.50 -24.10 -7.84
CA GLN A 79 46.99 -25.31 -8.47
C GLN A 79 45.89 -25.89 -9.37
N VAL A 80 46.04 -25.76 -10.68
CA VAL A 80 45.17 -26.41 -11.67
C VAL A 80 45.73 -27.79 -11.97
N VAL A 81 44.91 -28.83 -11.82
CA VAL A 81 45.15 -30.14 -12.43
C VAL A 81 44.07 -30.32 -13.50
N GLY A 82 44.48 -30.40 -14.76
CA GLY A 82 43.59 -30.67 -15.88
C GLY A 82 43.53 -32.15 -16.21
N ALA A 83 42.40 -32.59 -16.76
CA ALA A 83 42.29 -33.85 -17.47
C ALA A 83 41.47 -33.62 -18.75
N PHE A 84 42.10 -33.83 -19.91
CA PHE A 84 41.43 -33.89 -21.21
C PHE A 84 40.95 -35.33 -21.47
N SER A 85 39.82 -35.47 -22.17
CA SER A 85 39.55 -36.65 -22.99
C SER A 85 38.77 -36.25 -24.24
N LEU A 86 38.98 -36.99 -25.33
CA LEU A 86 38.54 -36.69 -26.70
C LEU A 86 37.77 -37.88 -27.31
N GLY A 87 36.79 -37.58 -28.17
CA GLY A 87 36.05 -38.52 -29.02
C GLY A 87 34.73 -37.87 -29.47
N SER A 88 34.58 -37.39 -30.72
CA SER A 88 34.19 -38.17 -31.92
C SER A 88 32.76 -38.74 -31.77
N ASP A 89 31.77 -38.46 -32.63
CA ASP A 89 31.86 -38.39 -34.11
C ASP A 89 30.85 -37.44 -34.81
N ARG A 90 30.93 -37.38 -36.16
CA ARG A 90 30.28 -36.41 -37.08
C ARG A 90 28.98 -36.91 -37.73
N VAL A 91 28.07 -35.99 -38.12
CA VAL A 91 27.27 -36.07 -39.39
C VAL A 91 27.11 -34.66 -40.03
N HIS A 92 26.92 -34.63 -41.35
CA HIS A 92 26.93 -33.47 -42.27
C HIS A 92 25.67 -33.45 -43.17
N VAL A 93 25.20 -32.37 -43.83
CA VAL A 93 25.50 -30.91 -43.86
C VAL A 93 24.36 -30.20 -44.65
N THR A 94 23.99 -28.96 -44.34
CA THR A 94 23.57 -27.96 -45.36
C THR A 94 23.81 -26.52 -44.93
N SER A 95 24.08 -25.64 -45.90
CA SER A 95 24.71 -24.33 -45.71
C SER A 95 23.93 -23.17 -46.34
N GLN A 96 23.98 -22.00 -45.70
CA GLN A 96 24.18 -20.66 -46.26
C GLN A 96 24.06 -19.65 -45.09
N SER A 97 24.72 -18.50 -44.97
CA SER A 97 25.89 -17.88 -45.60
C SER A 97 25.86 -16.42 -45.12
N TYR A 98 26.76 -15.99 -44.22
CA TYR A 98 27.41 -14.67 -44.32
C TYR A 98 28.67 -14.57 -43.44
N ARG A 99 29.50 -13.56 -43.70
CA ARG A 99 30.96 -13.61 -43.47
C ARG A 99 31.41 -12.90 -42.18
N ARG A 100 32.52 -13.42 -41.63
CA ARG A 100 33.59 -12.79 -40.81
C ARG A 100 33.48 -11.26 -40.64
N ALA A 101 33.79 -10.68 -39.47
CA ALA A 101 35.08 -10.84 -38.79
C ALA A 101 35.10 -10.38 -37.31
N HIS A 102 35.90 -11.06 -36.48
CA HIS A 102 36.56 -10.47 -35.30
C HIS A 102 37.94 -9.92 -35.71
N PRO A 103 38.53 -9.00 -34.92
CA PRO A 103 39.59 -9.45 -34.01
C PRO A 103 39.49 -8.87 -32.59
N ALA A 104 40.34 -9.42 -31.70
CA ALA A 104 40.90 -8.92 -30.42
C ALA A 104 40.26 -7.68 -29.73
N GLY A 105 40.16 -7.61 -28.39
CA GLY A 105 40.83 -8.38 -27.34
C GLY A 105 41.39 -7.43 -26.26
N TYR A 106 41.50 -7.93 -25.03
CA TYR A 106 42.06 -7.28 -23.83
C TYR A 106 41.27 -6.14 -23.14
N VAL A 107 40.81 -6.50 -21.95
CA VAL A 107 40.48 -5.62 -20.82
C VAL A 107 41.75 -4.97 -20.26
N TRP A 108 41.71 -3.69 -19.91
CA TRP A 108 42.47 -3.14 -18.78
C TRP A 108 41.72 -2.00 -18.06
N ARG A 109 41.94 -1.89 -16.75
CA ARG A 109 41.38 -0.87 -15.86
C ARG A 109 42.03 0.50 -16.11
N ASN A 110 41.29 1.60 -15.89
CA ASN A 110 41.53 2.46 -14.71
C ASN A 110 40.53 3.64 -14.60
N ARG A 111 40.28 4.07 -13.35
CA ARG A 111 39.72 5.40 -13.03
C ARG A 111 40.82 6.46 -13.20
N ILE A 112 40.46 7.68 -13.57
CA ILE A 112 40.95 8.94 -12.97
C ILE A 112 40.08 10.12 -13.41
N CYS A 113 39.96 11.12 -12.54
CA CYS A 113 39.18 12.34 -12.72
C CYS A 113 39.74 13.24 -13.84
N LEU A 114 38.91 14.16 -14.35
CA LEU A 114 39.24 15.59 -14.27
C LEU A 114 37.99 16.47 -14.40
N ALA A 115 37.97 17.57 -13.65
CA ALA A 115 37.05 18.68 -13.88
C ALA A 115 37.47 19.46 -15.13
N PHE A 116 36.54 20.19 -15.75
CA PHE A 116 36.89 21.20 -16.78
C PHE A 116 36.33 22.58 -16.46
N ILE A 117 37.24 23.54 -16.50
CA ILE A 117 37.02 24.97 -16.27
C ILE A 117 36.45 25.61 -17.55
N ARG A 118 35.59 26.61 -17.39
CA ARG A 118 35.09 27.44 -18.50
C ARG A 118 36.22 28.23 -19.16
N GLY A 119 36.45 28.00 -20.45
CA GLY A 119 37.22 28.89 -21.33
C GLY A 119 36.29 29.45 -22.41
N ALA A 120 36.28 30.77 -22.58
CA ALA A 120 35.49 31.44 -23.61
C ALA A 120 36.32 31.68 -24.88
N THR A 121 35.70 31.68 -26.06
CA THR A 121 36.07 32.59 -27.16
C THR A 121 34.98 32.68 -28.24
N THR A 122 34.58 33.92 -28.49
CA THR A 122 33.96 34.53 -29.69
C THR A 122 33.99 33.77 -31.03
N SER A 123 32.92 33.87 -31.84
CA SER A 123 32.94 34.68 -33.10
C SER A 123 31.61 34.79 -33.90
N HIS A 124 31.39 35.98 -34.48
CA HIS A 124 30.60 36.38 -35.67
C HIS A 124 29.06 36.24 -35.77
N ALA A 125 28.42 37.38 -36.08
CA ALA A 125 27.07 37.55 -36.64
C ALA A 125 27.15 37.98 -38.13
N PRO A 126 26.02 38.10 -38.88
CA PRO A 126 25.46 39.45 -39.08
C PRO A 126 23.92 39.57 -39.27
N PHE A 127 23.41 40.76 -38.88
CA PHE A 127 22.32 41.57 -39.47
C PHE A 127 21.02 40.93 -40.04
N LEU A 128 19.87 41.28 -39.43
CA LEU A 128 19.08 42.47 -39.85
C LEU A 128 17.90 42.75 -38.89
N ALA A 129 17.84 43.97 -38.34
CA ALA A 129 16.65 44.47 -37.64
C ALA A 129 16.60 46.01 -37.72
N GLY A 130 15.40 46.55 -37.91
CA GLY A 130 15.08 47.97 -37.80
C GLY A 130 13.58 48.17 -38.01
N GLY A 131 12.86 48.91 -37.17
CA GLY A 131 13.22 49.52 -35.89
C GLY A 131 12.05 50.38 -35.38
N LEU A 132 12.11 50.87 -34.13
CA LEU A 132 11.60 52.19 -33.71
C LEU A 132 11.87 52.46 -32.20
N ILE A 133 12.93 53.23 -32.00
CA ILE A 133 13.26 54.18 -30.92
C ILE A 133 12.04 55.05 -30.54
N SER A 134 11.83 55.63 -29.36
CA SER A 134 12.37 55.54 -27.97
C SER A 134 11.54 56.49 -27.08
N SER A 135 11.57 56.35 -25.74
CA SER A 135 11.72 57.46 -24.78
C SER A 135 11.53 57.01 -23.32
N PHE A 136 12.61 56.94 -22.52
CA PHE A 136 12.55 56.96 -21.05
C PHE A 136 13.93 57.25 -20.44
N VAL A 137 14.21 58.49 -20.01
CA VAL A 137 15.39 58.83 -19.18
C VAL A 137 15.07 59.96 -18.19
N ALA A 138 15.43 59.73 -16.92
CA ALA A 138 15.69 60.66 -15.83
C ALA A 138 14.55 61.55 -15.25
N PHE A 139 14.19 61.25 -14.01
CA PHE A 139 14.02 62.28 -12.98
C PHE A 139 14.86 61.95 -11.74
N ARG A 140 15.45 62.95 -11.10
CA ARG A 140 16.50 62.78 -10.06
C ARG A 140 15.95 62.69 -8.64
N ARG A 141 16.80 62.12 -7.78
CA ARG A 141 16.67 61.92 -6.33
C ARG A 141 16.74 63.25 -5.54
N ALA A 142 16.18 63.20 -4.33
CA ALA A 142 16.35 64.11 -3.18
C ALA A 142 15.46 65.37 -3.08
N LEU A 143 14.65 65.43 -2.01
CA LEU A 143 14.92 66.30 -0.84
C LEU A 143 14.12 65.87 0.40
N ARG A 144 14.61 66.28 1.59
CA ARG A 144 13.98 66.10 2.92
C ARG A 144 13.24 67.39 3.34
N LYS A 145 12.48 67.31 4.43
CA LYS A 145 11.64 68.35 5.07
C LYS A 145 10.33 68.57 4.28
N GLY A 146 9.14 68.65 4.87
CA GLY A 146 8.78 68.74 6.30
C GLY A 146 8.43 70.16 6.69
N ASP A 147 7.16 70.55 6.51
CA ASP A 147 6.37 71.29 7.50
C ASP A 147 4.89 71.42 7.09
N LEU A 148 4.02 71.68 8.08
CA LEU A 148 2.59 71.95 7.91
C LEU A 148 2.32 73.46 7.72
N GLY A 149 1.25 73.84 7.02
CA GLY A 149 0.77 75.23 7.08
C GLY A 149 -0.40 75.62 6.17
N MET A 150 -1.48 76.12 6.79
CA MET A 150 -2.58 76.97 6.25
C MET A 150 -3.43 76.40 5.10
N GLN A 151 -4.74 76.14 5.32
CA GLN A 151 -5.86 77.08 5.51
C GLN A 151 -6.24 77.90 4.26
N GLY A 152 -7.47 77.69 3.76
CA GLY A 152 -8.00 78.38 2.57
C GLY A 152 -9.45 78.01 2.24
N THR A 153 -10.39 78.22 3.15
CA THR A 153 -11.84 78.08 2.91
C THR A 153 -12.36 79.05 1.84
N LEU A 154 -13.19 78.59 0.89
CA LEU A 154 -14.15 79.46 0.18
C LEU A 154 -15.41 78.74 -0.35
N ARG A 155 -16.48 78.85 0.45
CA ARG A 155 -17.92 79.02 0.14
C ARG A 155 -18.59 78.16 -0.95
N PHE A 156 -19.57 77.37 -0.50
CA PHE A 156 -20.68 76.85 -1.30
C PHE A 156 -21.51 77.95 -1.95
N VAL A 157 -21.86 77.78 -3.24
CA VAL A 157 -23.01 78.42 -3.88
C VAL A 157 -24.04 77.34 -4.20
N ARG A 158 -25.25 77.45 -3.64
CA ARG A 158 -26.38 76.57 -3.97
C ARG A 158 -27.09 77.08 -5.22
N LEU A 159 -27.21 76.25 -6.25
CA LEU A 159 -28.18 76.43 -7.33
C LEU A 159 -29.27 75.35 -7.25
N ARG A 160 -30.52 75.76 -7.49
CA ARG A 160 -31.70 74.90 -7.42
C ARG A 160 -31.95 74.18 -8.76
N PRO A 161 -32.61 73.00 -8.75
CA PRO A 161 -32.75 72.18 -9.94
C PRO A 161 -33.95 72.60 -10.80
N ARG A 162 -33.81 72.48 -12.13
CA ARG A 162 -34.83 71.86 -13.00
C ARG A 162 -34.37 71.70 -14.45
N SER A 163 -34.67 70.52 -14.99
CA SER A 163 -34.97 70.26 -16.41
C SER A 163 -33.87 70.50 -17.45
N LEU A 164 -33.27 69.41 -17.95
CA LEU A 164 -33.29 69.09 -19.38
C LEU A 164 -32.89 67.62 -19.60
N LEU A 165 -33.86 66.84 -20.11
CA LEU A 165 -33.68 65.47 -20.61
C LEU A 165 -33.40 65.52 -22.13
N ALA A 166 -32.99 64.37 -22.67
CA ALA A 166 -32.88 64.06 -24.11
C ALA A 166 -31.63 64.56 -24.88
N ALA A 167 -30.49 63.92 -24.63
CA ALA A 167 -29.43 63.68 -25.63
C ALA A 167 -28.50 62.54 -25.20
N LEU A 168 -28.95 61.27 -25.25
CA LEU A 168 -28.06 60.13 -24.96
C LEU A 168 -28.51 58.84 -25.68
N SER A 169 -28.41 58.86 -27.01
CA SER A 169 -28.77 57.74 -27.89
C SER A 169 -27.68 57.45 -28.92
N LEU A 170 -26.44 57.21 -28.47
CA LEU A 170 -25.34 56.61 -29.25
C LEU A 170 -24.13 56.33 -28.35
N LEU A 171 -24.18 55.22 -27.60
CA LEU A 171 -22.98 54.59 -27.05
C LEU A 171 -23.05 53.09 -27.35
N VAL A 172 -22.57 52.70 -28.54
CA VAL A 172 -22.37 51.30 -28.88
C VAL A 172 -21.20 50.82 -28.02
N LEU A 173 -21.49 50.02 -26.98
CA LEU A 173 -20.43 49.36 -26.21
C LEU A 173 -19.75 48.31 -27.10
N SER A 174 -18.62 48.68 -27.68
CA SER A 174 -17.62 47.73 -28.16
C SER A 174 -16.99 47.01 -26.97
N MET A 175 -17.68 45.99 -26.44
CA MET A 175 -17.05 45.09 -25.49
C MET A 175 -15.94 44.31 -26.21
N PRO A 176 -14.72 44.25 -25.65
CA PRO A 176 -13.69 43.39 -26.22
C PRO A 176 -14.16 41.94 -26.09
N VAL A 177 -14.36 41.28 -27.23
CA VAL A 177 -14.52 39.83 -27.28
C VAL A 177 -13.17 39.25 -26.88
N ILE A 178 -13.02 38.93 -25.59
CA ILE A 178 -11.92 38.09 -25.11
C ILE A 178 -12.11 36.76 -25.86
N PRO A 179 -11.14 36.31 -26.66
CA PRO A 179 -11.26 35.02 -27.33
C PRO A 179 -11.34 33.95 -26.24
N VAL A 180 -12.46 33.24 -26.18
CA VAL A 180 -12.54 31.99 -25.44
C VAL A 180 -11.59 31.03 -26.13
N GLU A 181 -10.46 30.73 -25.50
CA GLU A 181 -9.53 29.71 -26.01
C GLU A 181 -10.32 28.41 -26.18
N ALA A 182 -10.36 27.91 -27.42
CA ALA A 182 -11.06 26.68 -27.73
C ALA A 182 -10.39 25.53 -26.98
N ALA A 183 -11.14 24.87 -26.09
CA ALA A 183 -10.64 23.75 -25.30
C ALA A 183 -10.01 22.70 -26.21
N THR A 184 -8.75 22.39 -25.97
CA THR A 184 -7.99 21.45 -26.79
C THR A 184 -8.49 20.02 -26.55
N THR A 185 -8.86 19.34 -27.63
CA THR A 185 -9.21 17.91 -27.61
C THR A 185 -7.94 17.08 -27.55
N GLY A 186 -7.71 16.39 -26.43
CA GLY A 186 -6.62 15.45 -26.23
C GLY A 186 -7.05 13.99 -26.40
N ALA A 187 -6.31 13.07 -25.77
CA ALA A 187 -6.74 11.70 -25.59
C ALA A 187 -7.90 11.60 -24.57
N VAL A 188 -8.79 10.63 -24.73
CA VAL A 188 -9.91 10.39 -23.79
C VAL A 188 -9.36 9.89 -22.45
N GLN A 189 -9.49 10.68 -21.39
CA GLN A 189 -9.14 10.30 -20.01
C GLN A 189 -10.36 9.81 -19.24
N THR A 190 -10.10 9.06 -18.16
CA THR A 190 -11.08 8.76 -17.11
C THR A 190 -10.97 9.81 -16.01
N TYR A 191 -12.12 10.20 -15.46
CA TYR A 191 -12.26 11.19 -14.41
C TYR A 191 -13.14 10.67 -13.29
N ILE A 192 -12.70 10.90 -12.06
CA ILE A 192 -13.52 10.75 -10.87
C ILE A 192 -14.13 12.10 -10.50
N VAL A 193 -15.42 12.11 -10.18
CA VAL A 193 -16.19 13.32 -9.82
C VAL A 193 -16.90 13.07 -8.49
N THR A 194 -16.60 13.89 -7.48
CA THR A 194 -17.24 13.84 -6.17
C THR A 194 -18.35 14.90 -6.09
N TYR A 195 -19.53 14.48 -5.63
CA TYR A 195 -20.64 15.37 -5.29
C TYR A 195 -20.55 15.78 -3.81
N LYS A 196 -21.09 16.96 -3.49
CA LYS A 196 -21.21 17.46 -2.10
C LYS A 196 -22.11 16.52 -1.28
N ASP A 197 -21.87 16.45 0.02
CA ASP A 197 -22.69 15.62 0.91
C ASP A 197 -24.16 16.08 0.85
N GLY A 198 -25.08 15.12 0.69
CA GLY A 198 -26.51 15.38 0.47
C GLY A 198 -26.91 15.85 -0.94
N ALA A 199 -25.96 16.13 -1.84
CA ALA A 199 -26.28 16.42 -3.25
C ALA A 199 -26.52 15.12 -4.04
N SER A 200 -27.58 15.08 -4.83
CA SER A 200 -27.87 13.92 -5.69
C SER A 200 -27.01 13.91 -6.95
N SER A 201 -26.38 12.77 -7.24
CA SER A 201 -25.77 12.48 -8.53
C SER A 201 -26.74 11.86 -9.54
N GLY A 202 -28.06 11.87 -9.29
CA GLY A 202 -29.06 11.24 -10.15
C GLY A 202 -29.11 11.81 -11.58
N SER A 203 -28.83 13.11 -11.74
CA SER A 203 -28.73 13.78 -13.05
C SER A 203 -27.32 13.75 -13.66
N ALA A 204 -26.38 12.98 -13.11
CA ALA A 204 -24.96 13.05 -13.51
C ALA A 204 -24.72 12.82 -15.01
N ALA A 205 -25.53 11.98 -15.67
CA ALA A 205 -25.44 11.76 -17.11
C ALA A 205 -25.58 13.06 -17.92
N SER A 206 -26.62 13.86 -17.67
CA SER A 206 -26.86 15.12 -18.38
C SER A 206 -25.86 16.21 -17.99
N VAL A 207 -25.44 16.23 -16.72
CA VAL A 207 -24.40 17.15 -16.23
C VAL A 207 -23.06 16.89 -16.93
N ILE A 208 -22.61 15.63 -16.97
CA ILE A 208 -21.36 15.23 -17.61
C ILE A 208 -21.42 15.48 -19.12
N GLN A 209 -22.54 15.18 -19.77
CA GLN A 209 -22.74 15.47 -21.18
C GLN A 209 -22.68 16.97 -21.46
N GLY A 210 -23.29 17.81 -20.62
CA GLY A 210 -23.21 19.27 -20.71
C GLY A 210 -21.79 19.83 -20.53
N ALA A 211 -20.96 19.17 -19.73
CA ALA A 211 -19.52 19.48 -19.58
C ALA A 211 -18.64 18.91 -20.71
N GLY A 212 -19.20 18.18 -21.69
CA GLY A 212 -18.47 17.58 -22.80
C GLY A 212 -17.75 16.27 -22.43
N GLY A 213 -18.34 15.47 -21.55
CA GLY A 213 -17.92 14.10 -21.25
C GLY A 213 -19.04 13.08 -21.49
N GLN A 214 -18.78 11.84 -21.09
CA GLN A 214 -19.72 10.71 -21.08
C GLN A 214 -19.71 10.06 -19.69
N LEU A 215 -20.87 9.65 -19.20
CA LEU A 215 -20.97 8.89 -17.96
C LEU A 215 -20.46 7.46 -18.17
N ALA A 216 -19.52 7.00 -17.33
CA ALA A 216 -19.10 5.60 -17.29
C ALA A 216 -19.84 4.83 -16.19
N TYR A 217 -19.84 5.35 -14.96
CA TYR A 217 -20.55 4.73 -13.83
C TYR A 217 -20.98 5.75 -12.77
N ASN A 218 -22.01 5.44 -11.99
CA ASN A 218 -22.56 6.34 -10.95
C ASN A 218 -22.75 5.58 -9.62
N TYR A 219 -21.81 5.75 -8.70
CA TYR A 219 -21.89 5.25 -7.32
C TYR A 219 -22.71 6.21 -6.46
N GLN A 220 -24.03 6.22 -6.70
CA GLN A 220 -24.98 7.14 -6.07
C GLN A 220 -24.94 7.08 -4.53
N GLN A 221 -24.69 5.90 -3.96
CA GLN A 221 -24.61 5.64 -2.51
C GLN A 221 -23.56 6.52 -1.80
N ILE A 222 -22.50 6.92 -2.52
CA ILE A 222 -21.39 7.73 -2.00
C ILE A 222 -21.22 9.07 -2.74
N GLY A 223 -22.14 9.40 -3.66
CA GLY A 223 -22.04 10.60 -4.48
C GLY A 223 -20.75 10.67 -5.29
N VAL A 224 -20.29 9.54 -5.83
CA VAL A 224 -19.09 9.46 -6.70
C VAL A 224 -19.51 9.01 -8.08
N VAL A 225 -18.97 9.67 -9.11
CA VAL A 225 -19.30 9.40 -10.50
C VAL A 225 -18.01 9.23 -11.30
N ILE A 226 -17.94 8.19 -12.12
CA ILE A 226 -16.86 7.98 -13.07
C ILE A 226 -17.31 8.48 -14.43
N ALA A 227 -16.51 9.34 -15.04
CA ALA A 227 -16.78 9.99 -16.32
C ALA A 227 -15.60 9.81 -17.29
N ARG A 228 -15.87 9.90 -18.59
CA ARG A 228 -14.83 9.94 -19.62
C ARG A 228 -14.95 11.22 -20.45
N SER A 229 -13.83 11.87 -20.74
CA SER A 229 -13.78 13.03 -21.64
C SER A 229 -12.41 13.14 -22.31
N ASN A 230 -12.37 13.70 -23.51
CA ASN A 230 -11.14 14.09 -24.20
C ASN A 230 -10.82 15.58 -24.03
N ARG A 231 -11.63 16.34 -23.28
CA ARG A 231 -11.42 17.78 -23.10
C ARG A 231 -10.43 18.06 -21.97
N SER A 232 -9.41 18.86 -22.26
CA SER A 232 -8.41 19.31 -21.27
C SER A 232 -9.03 20.14 -20.13
N ASP A 233 -10.16 20.81 -20.36
CA ASP A 233 -10.87 21.63 -19.37
C ASP A 233 -11.97 20.88 -18.57
N PHE A 234 -12.23 19.60 -18.86
CA PHE A 234 -13.37 18.85 -18.29
C PHE A 234 -13.43 18.92 -16.75
N ALA A 235 -12.32 18.66 -16.06
CA ALA A 235 -12.27 18.71 -14.60
C ALA A 235 -12.49 20.12 -14.03
N ALA A 236 -12.08 21.17 -14.75
CA ALA A 236 -12.35 22.56 -14.34
C ALA A 236 -13.84 22.91 -14.51
N ASN A 237 -14.42 22.54 -15.65
CA ASN A 237 -15.85 22.71 -15.92
C ASN A 237 -16.70 21.97 -14.88
N MET A 238 -16.39 20.69 -14.59
CA MET A 238 -17.11 19.91 -13.59
C MET A 238 -17.06 20.54 -12.19
N ARG A 239 -15.90 21.06 -11.74
CA ARG A 239 -15.76 21.76 -10.45
C ARG A 239 -16.58 23.07 -10.37
N SER A 240 -17.01 23.64 -11.50
CA SER A 240 -17.89 24.81 -11.55
C SER A 240 -19.39 24.47 -11.43
N VAL A 241 -19.76 23.19 -11.58
CA VAL A 241 -21.17 22.75 -11.53
C VAL A 241 -21.71 22.80 -10.10
N ALA A 242 -22.89 23.39 -9.92
CA ALA A 242 -23.60 23.38 -8.64
C ALA A 242 -23.89 21.95 -8.16
N GLY A 243 -23.41 21.62 -6.95
CA GLY A 243 -23.55 20.30 -6.34
C GLY A 243 -22.30 19.40 -6.48
N VAL A 244 -21.40 19.69 -7.41
CA VAL A 244 -20.07 19.05 -7.48
C VAL A 244 -19.16 19.65 -6.41
N ASP A 245 -18.38 18.78 -5.77
CA ASP A 245 -17.39 19.09 -4.73
C ASP A 245 -15.95 19.01 -5.29
N GLY A 246 -15.70 18.04 -6.17
CA GLY A 246 -14.39 17.80 -6.76
C GLY A 246 -14.49 17.03 -8.08
N ALA A 247 -13.42 17.12 -8.85
CA ALA A 247 -13.18 16.29 -10.03
C ALA A 247 -11.67 16.12 -10.21
N SER A 248 -11.21 14.96 -10.68
CA SER A 248 -9.81 14.73 -11.07
C SER A 248 -9.74 13.72 -12.21
N ALA A 249 -8.73 13.85 -13.08
CA ALA A 249 -8.33 12.73 -13.93
C ALA A 249 -7.68 11.65 -13.05
N THR A 250 -7.82 10.38 -13.44
CA THR A 250 -7.35 9.23 -12.66
C THR A 250 -6.30 8.38 -13.34
N ALA A 251 -6.02 8.59 -14.63
CA ALA A 251 -5.00 7.85 -15.37
C ALA A 251 -4.26 8.70 -16.40
N ARG A 252 -2.94 8.49 -16.53
CA ARG A 252 -2.18 8.71 -17.76
C ARG A 252 -1.60 7.38 -18.26
N PHE A 253 -1.08 7.37 -19.49
CA PHE A 253 -0.52 6.15 -20.09
C PHE A 253 0.73 5.71 -19.33
N ALA A 254 0.72 4.51 -18.78
CA ALA A 254 1.64 4.07 -17.75
C ALA A 254 2.09 2.60 -17.91
N THR A 255 3.33 2.32 -17.51
CA THR A 255 3.84 0.96 -17.27
C THR A 255 4.70 0.99 -16.01
N ARG A 256 4.35 0.20 -14.98
CA ARG A 256 5.04 0.21 -13.69
C ARG A 256 6.48 -0.27 -13.86
N PHE A 257 7.43 0.45 -13.26
CA PHE A 257 8.78 -0.07 -13.10
C PHE A 257 8.73 -1.21 -12.06
N LYS A 258 9.40 -2.33 -12.36
CA LYS A 258 9.30 -3.55 -11.56
C LYS A 258 9.64 -3.31 -10.09
N ASP A 259 8.91 -3.98 -9.20
CA ASP A 259 9.30 -4.24 -7.81
C ASP A 259 10.49 -5.22 -7.73
N ASP A 260 11.59 -4.88 -8.41
CA ASP A 260 12.87 -5.57 -8.29
C ASP A 260 13.58 -5.10 -7.00
N GLN A 261 12.95 -5.40 -5.85
CA GLN A 261 13.59 -5.33 -4.54
C GLN A 261 14.91 -6.14 -4.59
N PRO A 262 16.04 -5.61 -4.07
CA PRO A 262 17.37 -6.15 -4.36
C PRO A 262 17.52 -7.62 -3.97
N ASP A 263 17.59 -8.48 -4.99
CA ASP A 263 17.68 -9.93 -4.84
C ASP A 263 19.10 -10.40 -4.46
N ALA A 264 19.23 -11.01 -3.29
CA ALA A 264 20.43 -11.76 -2.91
C ALA A 264 20.36 -13.18 -3.52
N VAL A 265 21.00 -13.36 -4.68
CA VAL A 265 21.07 -14.61 -5.45
C VAL A 265 21.65 -15.79 -4.66
N ALA A 266 20.76 -16.69 -4.23
CA ALA A 266 21.09 -18.06 -3.85
C ALA A 266 19.85 -18.93 -4.05
N ALA A 267 19.90 -19.88 -5.00
CA ALA A 267 18.95 -20.98 -5.04
C ALA A 267 19.41 -22.06 -4.06
N ALA A 268 18.55 -22.48 -3.15
CA ALA A 268 18.82 -23.61 -2.27
C ALA A 268 17.61 -24.54 -2.26
N THR A 269 17.84 -25.81 -2.58
CA THR A 269 16.84 -26.86 -2.46
C THR A 269 16.77 -27.29 -1.01
N VAL A 270 15.61 -27.16 -0.41
CA VAL A 270 15.37 -27.48 1.01
C VAL A 270 14.19 -28.42 1.05
N THR A 271 14.34 -29.52 1.78
CA THR A 271 13.23 -30.41 2.12
C THR A 271 12.91 -30.20 3.59
N PRO A 272 12.11 -29.19 3.95
CA PRO A 272 11.67 -29.00 5.33
C PRO A 272 10.75 -30.14 5.75
N ALA A 273 10.62 -30.35 7.06
CA ALA A 273 9.63 -31.28 7.59
C ALA A 273 8.22 -30.74 7.33
N ILE A 274 7.35 -31.56 6.75
CA ILE A 274 5.93 -31.24 6.61
C ILE A 274 5.30 -31.22 8.02
N PRO A 275 4.58 -30.16 8.42
CA PRO A 275 3.84 -30.12 9.68
C PRO A 275 2.85 -31.28 9.79
N THR A 276 2.53 -31.73 11.00
CA THR A 276 1.58 -32.82 11.21
C THR A 276 0.19 -32.44 10.66
N GLY A 277 -0.20 -33.02 9.53
CA GLY A 277 -1.44 -32.66 8.84
C GLY A 277 -1.36 -31.31 8.12
N GLY A 278 -0.21 -30.97 7.54
CA GLY A 278 -0.09 -29.96 6.48
C GLY A 278 0.12 -30.61 5.11
N ASP A 279 0.02 -29.81 4.05
CA ASP A 279 0.17 -30.27 2.68
C ASP A 279 1.64 -30.31 2.22
N SER A 280 1.87 -30.79 0.99
CA SER A 280 3.18 -31.23 0.50
C SER A 280 4.27 -30.14 0.52
N LEU A 281 3.89 -28.87 0.39
CA LEU A 281 4.76 -27.70 0.49
C LEU A 281 4.59 -26.92 1.82
N SER A 282 3.69 -27.32 2.73
CA SER A 282 3.48 -26.58 4.00
C SER A 282 4.70 -26.51 4.91
N GLY A 283 5.68 -27.40 4.76
CA GLY A 283 6.97 -27.27 5.44
C GLY A 283 7.79 -26.07 4.98
N LEU A 284 7.55 -25.54 3.78
CA LEU A 284 8.25 -24.36 3.21
C LEU A 284 7.64 -23.04 3.69
N GLN A 285 6.48 -23.08 4.35
CA GLN A 285 5.76 -21.92 4.90
C GLN A 285 6.20 -21.68 6.35
N TRP A 286 7.38 -21.07 6.55
CA TRP A 286 7.88 -20.67 7.87
C TRP A 286 6.98 -19.63 8.56
N ASP A 287 6.30 -18.84 7.74
CA ASP A 287 5.32 -17.81 8.05
C ASP A 287 4.11 -18.35 8.82
N MET A 288 3.57 -19.51 8.44
CA MET A 288 2.37 -20.07 9.05
C MET A 288 2.57 -20.53 10.52
N PRO A 289 3.64 -21.26 10.90
CA PRO A 289 3.96 -21.51 12.31
C PRO A 289 4.29 -20.26 13.11
N GLN A 290 4.91 -19.24 12.50
CA GLN A 290 5.28 -18.01 13.20
C GLN A 290 4.06 -17.24 13.75
N ILE A 291 2.92 -17.32 13.07
CA ILE A 291 1.64 -16.75 13.53
C ILE A 291 0.69 -17.80 14.15
N HIS A 292 1.18 -19.01 14.44
CA HIS A 292 0.38 -20.12 14.98
C HIS A 292 -0.82 -20.55 14.11
N ALA A 293 -0.77 -20.36 12.78
CA ALA A 293 -1.88 -20.64 11.86
C ALA A 293 -2.29 -22.12 11.85
N PHE A 294 -1.33 -23.04 11.73
CA PHE A 294 -1.63 -24.48 11.72
C PHE A 294 -2.24 -24.97 13.04
N GLU A 295 -1.91 -24.35 14.18
CA GLU A 295 -2.51 -24.68 15.47
C GLU A 295 -3.94 -24.11 15.57
N ALA A 296 -4.17 -22.90 15.05
CA ALA A 296 -5.51 -22.30 14.97
C ALA A 296 -6.47 -23.14 14.13
N GLN A 297 -6.01 -23.69 13.01
CA GLN A 297 -6.79 -24.49 12.07
C GLN A 297 -7.35 -25.80 12.66
N VAL A 298 -6.75 -26.31 13.76
CA VAL A 298 -7.27 -27.46 14.53
C VAL A 298 -8.53 -27.08 15.32
N ILE A 299 -8.70 -25.80 15.67
CA ILE A 299 -9.85 -25.26 16.42
C ILE A 299 -10.90 -24.69 15.46
N GLU A 300 -10.47 -23.82 14.55
CA GLU A 300 -11.29 -23.14 13.55
C GLU A 300 -10.43 -22.95 12.29
N SER A 301 -10.82 -23.61 11.20
CA SER A 301 -10.11 -23.58 9.91
C SER A 301 -10.79 -22.66 8.88
N GLY A 302 -11.93 -22.07 9.23
CA GLY A 302 -12.70 -21.18 8.38
C GLY A 302 -14.09 -21.71 8.05
N SER A 303 -15.03 -20.79 7.86
CA SER A 303 -16.41 -21.09 7.47
C SER A 303 -16.67 -20.71 6.01
N ARG A 304 -17.33 -21.61 5.26
CA ARG A 304 -17.80 -21.37 3.88
C ARG A 304 -18.86 -20.27 3.75
N ALA A 305 -19.38 -19.76 4.88
CA ALA A 305 -20.23 -18.57 4.95
C ALA A 305 -19.44 -17.26 4.98
N VAL A 306 -18.13 -17.31 5.20
CA VAL A 306 -17.20 -16.17 5.16
C VAL A 306 -16.51 -16.15 3.80
N THR A 307 -16.53 -14.99 3.15
CA THR A 307 -15.70 -14.70 1.97
C THR A 307 -14.71 -13.60 2.31
N VAL A 308 -13.46 -13.77 1.90
CA VAL A 308 -12.45 -12.71 1.86
C VAL A 308 -12.41 -12.15 0.45
N GLY A 309 -12.65 -10.85 0.29
CA GLY A 309 -12.45 -10.16 -0.99
C GLY A 309 -10.99 -9.76 -1.13
N ASP A 310 -10.25 -10.43 -2.00
CA ASP A 310 -8.87 -10.08 -2.28
C ASP A 310 -8.85 -8.97 -3.34
N ILE A 311 -8.63 -7.72 -2.90
CA ILE A 311 -8.63 -6.55 -3.78
C ILE A 311 -7.21 -6.39 -4.32
N ASP A 312 -6.94 -7.03 -5.46
CA ASP A 312 -5.61 -7.12 -6.04
C ASP A 312 -5.65 -7.09 -7.59
N THR A 313 -4.64 -7.67 -8.25
CA THR A 313 -4.39 -7.74 -9.69
C THR A 313 -5.22 -8.80 -10.44
N GLY A 314 -5.99 -9.58 -9.70
CA GLY A 314 -6.85 -10.67 -10.17
C GLY A 314 -6.62 -11.96 -9.38
N LEU A 315 -7.30 -13.04 -9.75
CA LEU A 315 -7.12 -14.36 -9.12
C LEU A 315 -7.13 -15.46 -10.20
N ASP A 316 -6.09 -16.30 -10.27
CA ASP A 316 -6.11 -17.53 -11.09
C ASP A 316 -7.05 -18.55 -10.47
N TYR A 317 -8.31 -18.52 -10.91
CA TYR A 317 -9.35 -19.40 -10.41
C TYR A 317 -9.18 -20.86 -10.87
N THR A 318 -8.19 -21.15 -11.72
CA THR A 318 -7.84 -22.49 -12.17
C THR A 318 -6.66 -23.09 -11.41
N HIS A 319 -5.99 -22.30 -10.56
CA HIS A 319 -4.90 -22.80 -9.71
C HIS A 319 -5.43 -23.95 -8.83
N PRO A 320 -4.88 -25.18 -8.92
CA PRO A 320 -5.44 -26.36 -8.25
C PRO A 320 -5.67 -26.16 -6.75
N ASP A 321 -4.75 -25.44 -6.11
CA ASP A 321 -4.72 -25.17 -4.68
C ASP A 321 -5.74 -24.09 -4.21
N LEU A 322 -6.30 -23.31 -5.15
CA LEU A 322 -7.30 -22.27 -4.88
C LEU A 322 -8.68 -22.62 -5.42
N ALA A 323 -8.78 -23.43 -6.48
CA ALA A 323 -10.01 -23.66 -7.25
C ALA A 323 -11.21 -24.11 -6.39
N ALA A 324 -10.97 -24.87 -5.31
CA ALA A 324 -12.01 -25.28 -4.36
C ALA A 324 -12.56 -24.12 -3.51
N ASN A 325 -11.80 -23.04 -3.33
CA ASN A 325 -12.10 -21.91 -2.45
C ASN A 325 -12.56 -20.63 -3.15
N VAL A 326 -12.52 -20.58 -4.49
CA VAL A 326 -12.96 -19.41 -5.26
C VAL A 326 -14.46 -19.15 -5.11
N ASP A 327 -14.84 -17.93 -4.73
CA ASP A 327 -16.23 -17.44 -4.82
C ASP A 327 -16.47 -16.70 -6.13
N PHE A 328 -16.84 -17.46 -7.16
CA PHE A 328 -17.22 -16.93 -8.47
C PHE A 328 -18.41 -15.96 -8.42
N ALA A 329 -19.31 -16.06 -7.42
CA ALA A 329 -20.50 -15.22 -7.33
C ALA A 329 -20.20 -13.84 -6.75
N ASN A 330 -19.08 -13.68 -6.04
CA ASN A 330 -18.65 -12.43 -5.41
C ASN A 330 -17.33 -11.89 -6.00
N SER A 331 -16.78 -12.51 -7.04
CA SER A 331 -15.58 -12.05 -7.77
C SER A 331 -15.94 -11.07 -8.89
N VAL A 332 -15.08 -10.09 -9.17
CA VAL A 332 -15.36 -8.99 -10.12
C VAL A 332 -14.08 -8.35 -10.65
N SER A 333 -14.15 -7.77 -11.85
CA SER A 333 -13.13 -6.89 -12.40
C SER A 333 -13.60 -5.45 -12.39
N CYS A 334 -12.73 -4.54 -11.92
CA CYS A 334 -13.01 -3.11 -11.77
C CYS A 334 -12.10 -2.23 -12.64
N ILE A 335 -11.09 -2.81 -13.30
CA ILE A 335 -10.08 -2.08 -14.10
C ILE A 335 -10.64 -1.37 -15.34
N ASN A 336 -11.84 -1.74 -15.79
CA ASN A 336 -12.47 -1.18 -16.98
C ASN A 336 -13.18 0.16 -16.66
N ASN A 337 -12.40 1.17 -16.25
CA ASN A 337 -12.87 2.50 -15.87
C ASN A 337 -13.80 2.50 -14.64
N GLY A 338 -13.52 1.66 -13.64
CA GLY A 338 -14.37 1.56 -12.45
C GLY A 338 -15.79 1.10 -12.76
N VAL A 339 -15.97 0.28 -13.80
CA VAL A 339 -17.23 -0.41 -14.11
C VAL A 339 -17.05 -1.88 -13.71
N PRO A 340 -17.93 -2.44 -12.86
CA PRO A 340 -17.82 -3.83 -12.42
C PRO A 340 -18.18 -4.81 -13.54
N ASP A 341 -17.28 -5.76 -13.82
CA ASP A 341 -17.48 -6.89 -14.74
C ASP A 341 -17.29 -8.23 -13.97
N PRO A 342 -18.36 -8.98 -13.69
CA PRO A 342 -18.27 -10.25 -12.94
C PRO A 342 -17.78 -11.44 -13.79
N ASN A 343 -17.49 -11.25 -15.08
CA ASN A 343 -17.02 -12.34 -15.95
C ASN A 343 -15.67 -12.91 -15.46
N PRO A 344 -15.54 -14.23 -15.23
CA PRO A 344 -14.29 -14.87 -14.81
C PRO A 344 -13.06 -14.49 -15.65
N ALA A 345 -13.23 -14.38 -16.97
CA ALA A 345 -12.13 -13.97 -17.85
C ALA A 345 -11.66 -12.53 -17.60
N ALA A 346 -12.50 -11.65 -17.06
CA ALA A 346 -12.17 -10.25 -16.81
C ALA A 346 -11.40 -10.06 -15.48
N TRP A 347 -11.62 -10.91 -14.47
CA TRP A 347 -10.96 -10.83 -13.16
C TRP A 347 -9.86 -11.87 -12.93
N ASN A 348 -9.60 -12.73 -13.92
CA ASN A 348 -8.42 -13.60 -13.91
C ASN A 348 -7.12 -12.78 -13.73
N ASP A 349 -6.16 -13.36 -13.02
CA ASP A 349 -4.86 -12.72 -12.80
C ASP A 349 -4.00 -12.67 -14.08
N GLU A 350 -3.41 -11.50 -14.33
CA GLU A 350 -2.47 -11.23 -15.43
C GLU A 350 -1.11 -10.71 -14.92
N ASN A 351 -0.94 -10.58 -13.61
CA ASN A 351 0.29 -10.13 -12.95
C ASN A 351 0.95 -11.26 -12.14
N GLY A 352 0.17 -11.94 -11.30
CA GLY A 352 0.55 -13.03 -10.40
C GLY A 352 0.49 -12.65 -8.92
N HIS A 353 0.47 -11.36 -8.59
CA HIS A 353 0.47 -10.85 -7.23
C HIS A 353 -0.81 -11.22 -6.46
N GLY A 354 -1.98 -11.07 -7.08
CA GLY A 354 -3.27 -11.37 -6.45
C GLY A 354 -3.50 -12.86 -6.21
N THR A 355 -2.98 -13.70 -7.10
CA THR A 355 -2.97 -15.14 -6.85
C THR A 355 -2.04 -15.52 -5.68
N HIS A 356 -0.96 -14.76 -5.43
CA HIS A 356 -0.08 -14.99 -4.28
C HIS A 356 -0.75 -14.61 -2.96
N THR A 357 -1.40 -13.44 -2.89
CA THR A 357 -2.16 -12.99 -1.72
C THR A 357 -3.32 -13.93 -1.40
N ALA A 358 -4.09 -14.34 -2.41
CA ALA A 358 -5.19 -15.29 -2.26
C ALA A 358 -4.75 -16.64 -1.66
N GLY A 359 -3.58 -17.17 -2.06
CA GLY A 359 -3.04 -18.41 -1.49
C GLY A 359 -2.69 -18.29 -0.01
N THR A 360 -2.06 -17.18 0.39
CA THR A 360 -1.73 -16.93 1.80
C THR A 360 -2.99 -16.81 2.66
N ILE A 361 -4.08 -16.25 2.12
CA ILE A 361 -5.38 -16.17 2.80
C ILE A 361 -6.04 -17.57 2.90
N ALA A 362 -6.19 -18.25 1.76
CA ALA A 362 -7.13 -19.37 1.61
C ALA A 362 -6.73 -20.41 0.54
N ALA A 363 -5.45 -20.71 0.34
CA ALA A 363 -5.08 -21.99 -0.29
C ALA A 363 -5.70 -23.14 0.53
N ALA A 364 -6.33 -24.09 -0.17
CA ALA A 364 -7.18 -25.11 0.44
C ALA A 364 -6.33 -26.22 1.05
N HIS A 365 -6.68 -26.69 2.24
CA HIS A 365 -6.05 -27.89 2.81
C HIS A 365 -6.59 -29.14 2.08
N ASN A 366 -5.82 -29.65 1.13
CA ASN A 366 -6.33 -30.54 0.07
C ASN A 366 -5.39 -31.72 -0.30
N GLY A 367 -4.18 -31.79 0.27
CA GLY A 367 -3.17 -32.82 0.01
C GLY A 367 -2.06 -32.43 -0.97
N ILE A 368 -2.11 -31.25 -1.59
CA ILE A 368 -1.10 -30.69 -2.50
C ILE A 368 -0.73 -29.26 -2.08
N GLY A 369 0.40 -28.75 -2.54
CA GLY A 369 0.70 -27.33 -2.41
C GLY A 369 0.86 -26.81 -0.98
N ILE A 370 0.33 -25.61 -0.77
CA ILE A 370 0.43 -24.84 0.47
C ILE A 370 -0.93 -24.74 1.15
N VAL A 371 -0.95 -24.45 2.45
CA VAL A 371 -2.18 -24.21 3.20
C VAL A 371 -2.25 -22.74 3.58
N GLY A 372 -3.34 -22.06 3.21
CA GLY A 372 -3.57 -20.66 3.61
C GLY A 372 -3.88 -20.53 5.10
N VAL A 373 -3.92 -19.32 5.65
CA VAL A 373 -4.26 -19.10 7.06
C VAL A 373 -5.66 -19.65 7.40
N ALA A 374 -6.62 -19.45 6.50
CA ALA A 374 -8.03 -19.81 6.69
C ALA A 374 -8.52 -20.76 5.58
N PRO A 375 -8.03 -22.00 5.51
CA PRO A 375 -8.17 -22.88 4.34
C PRO A 375 -9.61 -23.31 4.01
N ASN A 376 -10.57 -23.11 4.92
CA ASN A 376 -11.99 -23.42 4.72
C ASN A 376 -12.89 -22.17 4.53
N VAL A 377 -12.36 -20.95 4.44
CA VAL A 377 -13.16 -19.79 3.96
C VAL A 377 -13.25 -19.81 2.43
N LYS A 378 -14.01 -18.89 1.85
CA LYS A 378 -13.93 -18.60 0.42
C LYS A 378 -13.07 -17.36 0.15
N VAL A 379 -12.49 -17.29 -1.04
CA VAL A 379 -11.80 -16.10 -1.55
C VAL A 379 -12.46 -15.60 -2.84
N ALA A 380 -12.77 -14.32 -2.90
CA ALA A 380 -13.28 -13.66 -4.11
C ALA A 380 -12.18 -12.80 -4.72
N GLY A 381 -11.89 -13.00 -6.01
CA GLY A 381 -10.95 -12.15 -6.75
C GLY A 381 -11.62 -10.83 -7.12
N ILE A 382 -11.16 -9.73 -6.54
CA ILE A 382 -11.66 -8.38 -6.85
C ILE A 382 -10.54 -7.63 -7.57
N ARG A 383 -10.52 -7.76 -8.90
CA ARG A 383 -9.45 -7.22 -9.74
C ARG A 383 -9.55 -5.69 -9.84
N ALA A 384 -8.80 -4.99 -8.99
CA ALA A 384 -8.59 -3.54 -9.03
C ALA A 384 -7.25 -3.15 -9.69
N GLY A 385 -6.26 -4.05 -9.65
CA GLY A 385 -4.96 -3.89 -10.28
C GLY A 385 -4.95 -4.35 -11.74
N ASN A 386 -4.31 -3.58 -12.63
CA ASN A 386 -4.07 -4.00 -14.02
C ASN A 386 -2.86 -4.94 -14.13
N ALA A 387 -2.58 -5.47 -15.33
CA ALA A 387 -1.45 -6.39 -15.56
C ALA A 387 -0.07 -5.80 -15.19
N ALA A 388 0.09 -4.47 -15.23
CA ALA A 388 1.32 -3.79 -14.80
C ALA A 388 1.39 -3.60 -13.27
N GLY A 389 0.35 -3.93 -12.52
CA GLY A 389 0.31 -3.79 -11.05
C GLY A 389 -0.05 -2.38 -10.57
N PHE A 390 -0.81 -1.60 -11.36
CA PHE A 390 -1.36 -0.30 -10.97
C PHE A 390 -2.84 -0.39 -10.59
N PHE A 391 -3.22 0.34 -9.53
CA PHE A 391 -4.49 0.38 -8.83
C PHE A 391 -5.12 1.77 -8.91
N PHE A 392 -5.66 2.13 -10.07
CA PHE A 392 -6.24 3.46 -10.30
C PHE A 392 -7.51 3.73 -9.44
N PRO A 393 -7.77 4.99 -9.03
CA PRO A 393 -8.82 5.32 -8.07
C PRO A 393 -10.24 4.91 -8.45
N GLU A 394 -10.60 4.89 -9.74
CA GLU A 394 -11.92 4.39 -10.16
C GLU A 394 -12.06 2.88 -9.94
N SER A 395 -10.97 2.12 -10.08
CA SER A 395 -10.92 0.69 -9.81
C SER A 395 -11.04 0.41 -8.31
N VAL A 396 -10.34 1.19 -7.48
CA VAL A 396 -10.39 1.11 -6.01
C VAL A 396 -11.80 1.44 -5.50
N VAL A 397 -12.42 2.52 -6.00
CA VAL A 397 -13.81 2.84 -5.66
C VAL A 397 -14.76 1.71 -6.07
N CYS A 398 -14.62 1.16 -7.28
CA CYS A 398 -15.42 0.02 -7.72
C CYS A 398 -15.27 -1.20 -6.81
N ALA A 399 -14.04 -1.55 -6.43
CA ALA A 399 -13.73 -2.70 -5.59
C ALA A 399 -14.36 -2.61 -4.19
N PHE A 400 -14.21 -1.47 -3.51
CA PHE A 400 -14.82 -1.28 -2.19
C PHE A 400 -16.35 -1.16 -2.24
N MET A 401 -16.91 -0.55 -3.30
CA MET A 401 -18.35 -0.53 -3.50
C MET A 401 -18.92 -1.92 -3.78
N TRP A 402 -18.18 -2.77 -4.51
CA TRP A 402 -18.53 -4.17 -4.71
C TRP A 402 -18.49 -4.95 -3.38
N ALA A 403 -17.38 -4.89 -2.65
CA ALA A 403 -17.22 -5.54 -1.35
C ALA A 403 -18.31 -5.14 -0.35
N GLY A 404 -18.66 -3.84 -0.27
CA GLY A 404 -19.73 -3.37 0.60
C GLY A 404 -21.14 -3.81 0.18
N THR A 405 -21.39 -4.04 -1.11
CA THR A 405 -22.71 -4.47 -1.61
C THR A 405 -22.91 -5.99 -1.61
N HIS A 406 -21.83 -6.77 -1.44
CA HIS A 406 -21.85 -8.23 -1.49
C HIS A 406 -21.66 -8.83 -0.09
N HIS A 407 -22.75 -8.99 0.65
CA HIS A 407 -22.75 -9.34 2.08
C HIS A 407 -22.06 -10.67 2.47
N ALA A 408 -21.66 -11.53 1.53
CA ALA A 408 -20.82 -12.69 1.80
C ALA A 408 -19.37 -12.29 2.14
N ILE A 409 -18.90 -11.17 1.59
CA ILE A 409 -17.58 -10.61 1.88
C ILE A 409 -17.60 -10.01 3.30
N LYS A 410 -16.75 -10.54 4.18
CA LYS A 410 -16.60 -10.08 5.58
C LYS A 410 -15.27 -9.40 5.86
N VAL A 411 -14.27 -9.69 5.05
CA VAL A 411 -12.91 -9.15 5.16
C VAL A 411 -12.45 -8.78 3.75
N THR A 412 -11.69 -7.69 3.59
CA THR A 412 -10.88 -7.45 2.38
C THR A 412 -9.41 -7.39 2.71
N ASN A 413 -8.60 -8.01 1.86
CA ASN A 413 -7.15 -7.79 1.79
C ASN A 413 -6.86 -6.71 0.74
N ASN A 414 -5.90 -5.84 1.02
CA ASN A 414 -5.53 -4.71 0.16
C ASN A 414 -4.01 -4.55 0.20
N SER A 415 -3.33 -5.24 -0.72
CA SER A 415 -1.86 -5.38 -0.73
C SER A 415 -1.17 -4.35 -1.64
N TYR A 416 -1.72 -3.13 -1.71
CA TYR A 416 -1.35 -2.05 -2.64
C TYR A 416 -1.51 -0.65 -2.01
N PHE A 417 -0.97 0.39 -2.68
CA PHE A 417 -1.38 1.79 -2.48
C PHE A 417 -2.11 2.33 -3.73
N ALA A 418 -2.96 3.34 -3.59
CA ALA A 418 -3.76 3.88 -4.69
C ALA A 418 -2.97 4.82 -5.63
N ASP A 419 -2.92 4.45 -6.90
CA ASP A 419 -2.24 5.20 -7.96
C ASP A 419 -2.85 6.59 -8.25
N PRO A 420 -2.10 7.51 -8.88
CA PRO A 420 -0.67 7.46 -9.14
C PRO A 420 0.13 8.15 -8.01
N TRP A 421 -0.38 8.13 -6.77
CA TRP A 421 0.21 8.89 -5.66
C TRP A 421 0.32 8.02 -4.41
N LEU A 422 1.55 7.66 -4.02
CA LEU A 422 1.81 7.06 -2.71
C LEU A 422 1.19 7.94 -1.61
N PHE A 423 1.46 9.24 -1.65
CA PHE A 423 0.87 10.23 -0.76
C PHE A 423 -0.17 11.11 -1.48
N ASN A 424 -1.45 10.81 -1.22
CA ASN A 424 -2.60 11.57 -1.72
C ASN A 424 -2.90 12.79 -0.83
N CYS A 425 -2.60 13.99 -1.32
CA CYS A 425 -2.64 15.24 -0.53
C CYS A 425 -4.01 15.91 -0.50
N LYS A 426 -4.58 16.05 0.71
CA LYS A 426 -5.91 16.65 0.95
C LYS A 426 -5.93 18.16 0.67
N ASN A 427 -4.78 18.83 0.56
CA ASN A 427 -4.68 20.27 0.23
C ASN A 427 -4.77 20.54 -1.28
N ASP A 428 -4.29 19.64 -2.15
CA ASP A 428 -4.41 19.73 -3.61
C ASP A 428 -5.86 19.46 -4.08
N PRO A 429 -6.45 20.26 -5.00
CA PRO A 429 -7.82 20.06 -5.48
C PRO A 429 -8.08 18.78 -6.31
N GLY A 430 -7.08 18.21 -6.96
CA GLY A 430 -7.20 16.95 -7.71
C GLY A 430 -7.11 15.76 -6.77
N GLN A 431 -6.03 15.67 -6.00
CA GLN A 431 -5.80 14.58 -5.05
C GLN A 431 -6.85 14.55 -3.93
N ARG A 432 -7.35 15.70 -3.48
CA ARG A 432 -8.50 15.77 -2.56
C ARG A 432 -9.76 15.12 -3.14
N ALA A 433 -9.99 15.18 -4.45
CA ALA A 433 -11.16 14.54 -5.08
C ALA A 433 -10.99 13.01 -5.15
N ILE A 434 -9.79 12.53 -5.46
CA ILE A 434 -9.39 11.12 -5.41
C ILE A 434 -9.55 10.58 -3.98
N TRP A 435 -8.84 11.18 -3.01
CA TRP A 435 -8.90 10.81 -1.59
C TRP A 435 -10.33 10.80 -1.04
N LYS A 436 -11.17 11.80 -1.37
CA LYS A 436 -12.58 11.82 -0.93
C LYS A 436 -13.37 10.65 -1.51
N ALA A 437 -13.18 10.32 -2.78
CA ALA A 437 -13.94 9.27 -3.44
C ALA A 437 -13.61 7.89 -2.84
N GLU A 438 -12.32 7.57 -2.72
CA GLU A 438 -11.85 6.30 -2.16
C GLU A 438 -12.16 6.20 -0.67
N SER A 439 -11.91 7.27 0.10
CA SER A 439 -12.28 7.32 1.53
C SER A 439 -13.77 7.05 1.75
N ARG A 440 -14.65 7.51 0.85
CA ARG A 440 -16.09 7.25 0.93
C ARG A 440 -16.42 5.79 0.58
N ALA A 441 -15.78 5.20 -0.43
CA ALA A 441 -15.98 3.80 -0.81
C ALA A 441 -15.49 2.83 0.29
N ILE A 442 -14.30 3.06 0.84
CA ILE A 442 -13.73 2.28 1.96
C ILE A 442 -14.63 2.37 3.19
N LYS A 443 -15.07 3.59 3.56
CA LYS A 443 -16.00 3.78 4.68
C LYS A 443 -17.38 3.19 4.42
N PHE A 444 -17.87 3.18 3.19
CA PHE A 444 -19.10 2.49 2.82
C PHE A 444 -18.96 0.97 3.06
N ALA A 445 -17.88 0.34 2.60
CA ALA A 445 -17.63 -1.08 2.86
C ALA A 445 -17.61 -1.41 4.37
N MET A 446 -16.88 -0.61 5.17
CA MET A 446 -16.85 -0.77 6.63
C MET A 446 -18.23 -0.57 7.28
N GLN A 447 -19.03 0.38 6.80
CA GLN A 447 -20.41 0.59 7.26
C GLN A 447 -21.35 -0.57 6.91
N GLN A 448 -21.06 -1.32 5.84
CA GLN A 448 -21.76 -2.57 5.50
C GLN A 448 -21.22 -3.80 6.26
N GLY A 449 -20.27 -3.61 7.17
CA GLY A 449 -19.72 -4.65 8.05
C GLY A 449 -18.46 -5.34 7.54
N VAL A 450 -17.84 -4.85 6.47
CA VAL A 450 -16.58 -5.39 5.94
C VAL A 450 -15.40 -4.92 6.79
N THR A 451 -14.59 -5.87 7.29
CA THR A 451 -13.29 -5.57 7.91
C THR A 451 -12.27 -5.28 6.81
N VAL A 452 -11.57 -4.16 6.85
CA VAL A 452 -10.59 -3.79 5.82
C VAL A 452 -9.18 -3.94 6.38
N VAL A 453 -8.35 -4.76 5.74
CA VAL A 453 -6.94 -4.99 6.10
C VAL A 453 -6.07 -4.47 4.96
N ALA A 454 -5.00 -3.72 5.27
CA ALA A 454 -4.16 -3.08 4.26
C ALA A 454 -2.66 -3.16 4.59
N ALA A 455 -1.84 -3.29 3.55
CA ALA A 455 -0.38 -3.23 3.64
C ALA A 455 0.12 -1.80 3.98
N ALA A 456 1.15 -1.69 4.81
CA ALA A 456 1.73 -0.40 5.20
C ALA A 456 2.64 0.26 4.14
N GLY A 457 3.17 -0.48 3.16
CA GLY A 457 4.09 0.04 2.14
C GLY A 457 5.50 -0.55 2.24
N ASN A 458 6.28 -0.42 1.16
CA ASN A 458 7.59 -1.06 0.99
C ASN A 458 8.74 -0.05 0.83
N GLU A 459 8.54 1.19 1.29
CA GLU A 459 9.41 2.36 1.10
C GLU A 459 10.27 2.65 2.34
N ALA A 460 10.13 1.88 3.41
CA ALA A 460 10.73 2.11 4.73
C ALA A 460 10.39 3.49 5.34
N ASP A 461 9.28 4.10 4.91
CA ASP A 461 8.85 5.44 5.31
C ASP A 461 8.12 5.42 6.68
N ASP A 462 8.29 6.49 7.46
CA ASP A 462 7.45 6.77 8.63
C ASP A 462 6.20 7.54 8.20
N LEU A 463 5.09 6.82 8.03
CA LEU A 463 3.80 7.38 7.61
C LEU A 463 3.21 8.34 8.64
N ALA A 464 3.67 8.35 9.90
CA ALA A 464 3.24 9.35 10.88
C ALA A 464 3.96 10.70 10.71
N HIS A 465 5.10 10.73 9.99
CA HIS A 465 5.94 11.91 9.79
C HIS A 465 6.48 12.05 8.35
N PRO A 466 5.64 11.94 7.30
CA PRO A 466 6.10 12.09 5.93
C PRO A 466 6.57 13.52 5.68
N THR A 467 7.63 13.68 4.87
CA THR A 467 8.22 14.99 4.53
C THR A 467 8.46 15.17 3.02
N GLN A 468 8.57 14.06 2.30
CA GLN A 468 8.87 14.02 0.88
C GLN A 468 8.28 12.73 0.28
N ASP A 469 7.99 12.79 -1.02
CA ASP A 469 7.57 11.68 -1.87
C ASP A 469 8.39 11.81 -3.16
N VAL A 470 9.10 10.74 -3.54
CA VAL A 470 9.97 10.68 -4.73
C VAL A 470 9.56 9.59 -5.71
N THR A 471 8.55 8.80 -5.36
CA THR A 471 8.04 7.68 -6.16
C THR A 471 6.90 8.14 -7.06
N SER A 472 6.21 9.22 -6.71
CA SER A 472 5.00 9.67 -7.42
C SER A 472 5.24 10.87 -8.37
N PRO A 473 4.53 10.96 -9.51
CA PRO A 473 3.61 9.98 -10.03
C PRO A 473 4.34 8.78 -10.65
N ASP A 474 3.99 7.58 -10.18
CA ASP A 474 4.57 6.30 -10.61
C ASP A 474 3.95 5.79 -11.93
N ASP A 475 2.78 6.33 -12.29
CA ASP A 475 2.17 6.15 -13.61
C ASP A 475 2.96 6.84 -14.75
N THR A 476 3.87 7.77 -14.43
CA THR A 476 4.60 8.55 -15.43
C THR A 476 6.08 8.74 -15.06
N THR A 477 6.54 9.97 -14.84
CA THR A 477 7.91 10.25 -14.40
C THR A 477 7.82 10.80 -12.98
N PRO A 478 8.32 10.07 -11.98
CA PRO A 478 8.31 10.54 -10.59
C PRO A 478 8.99 11.89 -10.45
N VAL A 479 8.46 12.72 -9.55
CA VAL A 479 9.03 14.03 -9.21
C VAL A 479 9.18 14.14 -7.71
N ILE A 480 10.15 14.92 -7.26
CA ILE A 480 10.31 15.19 -5.83
C ILE A 480 9.17 16.12 -5.38
N ARG A 481 8.30 15.61 -4.51
CA ARG A 481 7.15 16.32 -3.93
C ARG A 481 7.39 16.55 -2.44
N PRO A 482 7.24 17.78 -1.91
CA PRO A 482 7.07 17.96 -0.47
C PRO A 482 5.68 17.44 -0.06
N VAL A 483 5.63 16.68 1.03
CA VAL A 483 4.38 16.16 1.62
C VAL A 483 4.43 16.33 3.14
N GLY A 484 3.27 16.21 3.79
CA GLY A 484 3.08 16.22 5.23
C GLY A 484 1.83 15.42 5.60
N ASN A 485 1.39 15.46 6.86
CA ASN A 485 0.25 14.68 7.37
C ASN A 485 -1.12 15.10 6.75
N GLU A 486 -1.16 16.17 5.96
CA GLU A 486 -2.29 16.46 5.08
C GLU A 486 -2.36 15.53 3.85
N CYS A 487 -1.29 14.82 3.53
CA CYS A 487 -1.23 13.72 2.58
C CYS A 487 -1.31 12.38 3.30
N VAL A 488 -1.86 11.36 2.64
CA VAL A 488 -2.06 10.01 3.21
C VAL A 488 -1.88 8.92 2.16
N VAL A 489 -1.42 7.75 2.61
CA VAL A 489 -1.41 6.51 1.84
C VAL A 489 -2.78 5.84 1.93
N ILE A 490 -3.39 5.59 0.76
CA ILE A 490 -4.70 4.94 0.62
C ILE A 490 -4.47 3.49 0.18
N PRO A 491 -5.10 2.48 0.80
CA PRO A 491 -6.15 2.58 1.81
C PRO A 491 -5.68 2.62 3.28
N VAL A 492 -4.39 2.37 3.57
CA VAL A 492 -3.92 2.04 4.93
C VAL A 492 -4.16 3.13 5.99
N GLU A 493 -4.03 4.41 5.65
CA GLU A 493 -4.28 5.52 6.59
C GLU A 493 -5.75 5.98 6.65
N ILE A 494 -6.69 5.22 6.08
CA ILE A 494 -8.13 5.52 6.21
C ILE A 494 -8.63 5.02 7.59
N PRO A 495 -9.22 5.88 8.44
CA PRO A 495 -9.63 5.49 9.79
C PRO A 495 -10.61 4.31 9.79
N GLY A 496 -10.25 3.24 10.51
CA GLY A 496 -10.99 1.97 10.60
C GLY A 496 -10.38 0.83 9.79
N VAL A 497 -9.34 1.10 8.98
CA VAL A 497 -8.52 0.08 8.31
C VAL A 497 -7.51 -0.49 9.29
N ILE A 498 -7.32 -1.82 9.26
CA ILE A 498 -6.25 -2.52 9.98
C ILE A 498 -4.99 -2.45 9.12
N GLY A 499 -4.06 -1.56 9.46
CA GLY A 499 -2.79 -1.43 8.75
C GLY A 499 -1.74 -2.43 9.23
N VAL A 500 -0.99 -3.01 8.29
CA VAL A 500 -0.12 -4.16 8.52
C VAL A 500 1.31 -3.87 8.05
N SER A 501 2.25 -3.84 8.99
CA SER A 501 3.69 -3.87 8.70
C SER A 501 4.18 -5.31 8.49
N ALA A 502 5.37 -5.43 7.89
CA ALA A 502 6.01 -6.72 7.61
C ALA A 502 7.16 -7.01 8.57
N ASP A 503 7.24 -8.26 9.01
CA ASP A 503 8.43 -8.84 9.63
C ASP A 503 8.93 -10.10 8.90
N GLY A 504 10.13 -10.56 9.28
CA GLY A 504 10.78 -11.73 8.71
C GLY A 504 10.89 -12.89 9.72
N ASN A 505 11.62 -13.93 9.31
CA ASN A 505 11.77 -15.20 10.02
C ASN A 505 12.57 -15.14 11.34
N PHE A 506 12.97 -13.93 11.78
CA PHE A 506 13.56 -13.68 13.10
C PHE A 506 12.73 -12.71 13.95
N GLY A 507 11.50 -12.39 13.54
CA GLY A 507 10.63 -11.45 14.26
C GLY A 507 11.14 -10.00 14.24
N MET A 508 12.04 -9.64 13.32
CA MET A 508 12.46 -8.26 13.13
C MET A 508 11.64 -7.63 12.00
N LYS A 509 11.26 -6.36 12.12
CA LYS A 509 10.59 -5.63 11.02
C LYS A 509 11.41 -5.75 9.73
N SER A 510 10.79 -6.14 8.63
CA SER A 510 11.50 -6.25 7.35
C SER A 510 12.11 -4.91 6.95
N PHE A 511 13.31 -4.92 6.37
CA PHE A 511 14.08 -3.69 6.10
C PHE A 511 13.29 -2.65 5.28
N TYR A 512 12.46 -3.12 4.35
CA TYR A 512 11.65 -2.29 3.44
C TYR A 512 10.32 -1.83 4.05
N SER A 513 9.84 -2.43 5.15
CA SER A 513 8.46 -2.14 5.62
C SER A 513 8.35 -0.69 6.05
N SER A 514 7.48 0.06 5.39
CA SER A 514 6.97 1.34 5.92
C SER A 514 6.24 1.08 7.24
N TYR A 515 6.18 2.10 8.10
CA TYR A 515 5.74 1.99 9.48
C TYR A 515 5.13 3.32 9.96
N GLY A 516 4.57 3.38 11.18
CA GLY A 516 4.07 4.64 11.73
C GLY A 516 2.97 4.49 12.78
N VAL A 517 2.98 5.36 13.80
CA VAL A 517 1.91 5.41 14.82
C VAL A 517 0.60 5.83 14.17
N GLY A 518 -0.44 4.99 14.30
CA GLY A 518 -1.76 5.25 13.71
C GLY A 518 -1.91 4.84 12.24
N ALA A 519 -0.82 4.41 11.58
CA ALA A 519 -0.85 3.75 10.29
C ALA A 519 -0.65 2.22 10.43
N VAL A 520 0.20 1.78 11.36
CA VAL A 520 0.39 0.35 11.70
C VAL A 520 -0.47 -0.02 12.90
N GLN A 521 -1.25 -1.09 12.75
CA GLN A 521 -2.11 -1.67 13.78
C GLN A 521 -1.53 -2.99 14.32
N VAL A 522 -0.94 -3.83 13.46
CA VAL A 522 -0.23 -5.09 13.78
C VAL A 522 0.90 -5.36 12.76
N THR A 523 1.80 -6.29 13.06
CA THR A 523 2.76 -6.87 12.09
C THR A 523 2.38 -8.30 11.72
N ALA A 524 2.82 -8.76 10.55
CA ALA A 524 2.75 -10.16 10.15
C ALA A 524 3.89 -10.54 9.17
N PRO A 525 4.15 -11.86 8.96
CA PRO A 525 5.20 -12.33 8.07
C PRO A 525 5.08 -11.78 6.65
N GLY A 526 5.95 -10.84 6.30
CA GLY A 526 6.13 -10.34 4.92
C GLY A 526 7.44 -10.83 4.29
N GLY A 527 8.36 -11.38 5.08
CA GLY A 527 9.67 -11.86 4.64
C GLY A 527 10.70 -10.75 4.50
N ASP A 528 11.98 -11.12 4.53
CA ASP A 528 13.14 -10.26 4.41
C ASP A 528 14.33 -11.04 3.84
N SER A 529 14.61 -10.84 2.54
CA SER A 529 15.71 -11.51 1.83
C SER A 529 17.11 -10.95 2.10
N ILE A 530 17.32 -10.13 3.12
CA ILE A 530 18.62 -9.52 3.43
C ILE A 530 19.04 -9.76 4.88
N LEU A 531 18.21 -9.34 5.84
CA LEU A 531 18.50 -9.41 7.26
C LEU A 531 18.05 -10.75 7.90
N GLN A 532 17.08 -11.46 7.32
CA GLN A 532 16.37 -12.56 8.00
C GLN A 532 16.30 -13.87 7.20
N LYS A 533 17.38 -14.17 6.47
CA LYS A 533 17.61 -15.51 5.90
C LYS A 533 18.07 -16.49 6.98
N ASN A 534 17.53 -17.71 6.97
CA ASN A 534 17.91 -18.78 7.89
C ASN A 534 18.19 -20.09 7.11
N PRO A 535 19.28 -20.20 6.33
CA PRO A 535 19.60 -21.44 5.62
C PRO A 535 20.01 -22.55 6.62
N PRO A 536 19.54 -23.81 6.44
CA PRO A 536 18.76 -24.28 5.29
C PRO A 536 17.25 -24.04 5.40
N SER A 537 16.64 -23.84 6.57
CA SER A 537 15.17 -23.86 6.72
C SER A 537 14.42 -22.79 5.92
N ASN A 538 14.97 -21.57 5.83
CA ASN A 538 14.44 -20.48 5.00
C ASN A 538 15.60 -19.75 4.28
N PRO A 539 16.06 -20.25 3.12
CA PRO A 539 17.27 -19.76 2.45
C PRO A 539 17.05 -18.46 1.66
N LEU A 540 15.79 -18.16 1.33
CA LEU A 540 15.41 -16.96 0.60
C LEU A 540 14.99 -15.81 1.53
N GLY A 541 14.53 -16.10 2.75
CA GLY A 541 13.92 -15.13 3.65
C GLY A 541 12.52 -14.70 3.19
N ARG A 542 11.86 -15.45 2.30
CA ARG A 542 10.66 -15.02 1.54
C ARG A 542 9.44 -15.89 1.88
N VAL A 543 8.23 -15.37 1.64
CA VAL A 543 6.95 -16.10 1.84
C VAL A 543 6.61 -16.87 0.56
N LEU A 544 6.28 -18.16 0.68
CA LEU A 544 5.85 -19.01 -0.44
C LEU A 544 4.32 -18.96 -0.57
N SER A 545 3.81 -18.78 -1.79
CA SER A 545 2.38 -18.93 -2.07
C SER A 545 2.12 -19.30 -3.53
N THR A 546 0.85 -19.56 -3.85
CA THR A 546 0.32 -19.91 -5.18
C THR A 546 0.66 -18.87 -6.24
N TRP A 547 0.86 -19.28 -7.50
CA TRP A 547 1.20 -18.37 -8.59
C TRP A 547 0.66 -18.87 -9.94
N PRO A 548 0.16 -17.99 -10.85
CA PRO A 548 -0.45 -18.46 -12.08
C PRO A 548 0.59 -19.13 -12.98
N SER A 549 0.33 -20.37 -13.37
CA SER A 549 1.30 -21.17 -14.16
C SER A 549 1.56 -20.56 -15.55
N ALA A 550 0.57 -19.85 -16.11
CA ALA A 550 0.71 -19.05 -17.32
C ALA A 550 1.68 -17.86 -17.16
N LEU A 551 1.91 -17.38 -15.93
CA LEU A 551 2.75 -16.23 -15.60
C LEU A 551 4.09 -16.64 -14.97
N VAL A 552 4.60 -17.83 -15.34
CA VAL A 552 5.92 -18.32 -14.91
C VAL A 552 7.05 -17.32 -15.18
N GLY A 553 6.94 -16.50 -16.23
CA GLY A 553 7.90 -15.43 -16.55
C GLY A 553 7.97 -14.31 -15.50
N ASN A 554 6.89 -14.05 -14.78
CA ASN A 554 6.78 -12.95 -13.81
C ASN A 554 7.36 -13.32 -12.44
N CYS A 555 7.37 -14.61 -12.07
CA CYS A 555 8.15 -15.10 -10.93
C CYS A 555 9.62 -15.29 -11.34
N ALA A 556 10.58 -14.73 -10.61
CA ALA A 556 12.00 -14.88 -10.92
C ALA A 556 12.46 -16.35 -10.78
N PRO A 557 13.35 -16.89 -11.64
CA PRO A 557 13.69 -18.32 -11.63
C PRO A 557 14.15 -18.90 -10.28
N ALA A 558 14.90 -18.12 -9.49
CA ALA A 558 15.37 -18.54 -8.16
C ALA A 558 14.28 -18.53 -7.06
N ARG A 559 13.09 -17.99 -7.35
CA ARG A 559 11.93 -17.89 -6.45
C ARG A 559 10.84 -18.93 -6.76
N ARG A 560 10.96 -19.70 -7.85
CA ARG A 560 9.93 -20.66 -8.30
C ARG A 560 10.02 -21.97 -7.53
N VAL A 561 8.88 -22.51 -7.12
CA VAL A 561 8.70 -23.89 -6.66
C VAL A 561 7.64 -24.54 -7.54
N PHE A 562 7.89 -25.78 -7.97
CA PHE A 562 6.96 -26.53 -8.81
C PHE A 562 6.53 -27.83 -8.12
N GLU A 563 5.23 -28.10 -8.15
CA GLU A 563 4.68 -29.42 -7.85
C GLU A 563 3.93 -29.94 -9.09
N GLY A 564 4.51 -30.94 -9.75
CA GLY A 564 4.03 -31.36 -11.07
C GLY A 564 4.08 -30.20 -12.06
N SER A 565 2.92 -29.77 -12.55
CA SER A 565 2.77 -28.58 -13.42
C SER A 565 2.34 -27.31 -12.66
N THR A 566 2.00 -27.41 -11.38
CA THR A 566 1.54 -26.29 -10.55
C THR A 566 2.73 -25.45 -10.10
N LEU A 567 2.58 -24.12 -10.17
CA LEU A 567 3.64 -23.16 -9.86
C LEU A 567 3.33 -22.39 -8.58
N TYR A 568 4.33 -22.30 -7.71
CA TYR A 568 4.34 -21.48 -6.52
C TYR A 568 5.52 -20.50 -6.61
N CYS A 569 5.42 -19.34 -5.95
CA CYS A 569 6.46 -18.32 -5.99
C CYS A 569 6.80 -17.80 -4.58
N TYR A 570 8.09 -17.64 -4.31
CA TYR A 570 8.59 -16.91 -3.15
C TYR A 570 8.58 -15.40 -3.41
N GLN A 571 7.88 -14.63 -2.58
CA GLN A 571 7.83 -13.17 -2.66
C GLN A 571 8.12 -12.54 -1.29
N GLN A 572 8.26 -11.21 -1.24
CA GLN A 572 8.29 -10.46 0.02
C GLN A 572 7.62 -9.10 -0.16
N GLY A 573 7.07 -8.57 0.92
CA GLY A 573 6.45 -7.26 0.98
C GLY A 573 5.49 -7.16 2.16
N THR A 574 5.06 -5.95 2.52
CA THR A 574 3.83 -5.76 3.33
C THR A 574 2.61 -6.34 2.63
N SER A 575 2.69 -6.49 1.30
CA SER A 575 1.76 -7.24 0.46
C SER A 575 1.68 -8.73 0.79
N MET A 576 2.70 -9.34 1.39
CA MET A 576 2.65 -10.72 1.90
C MET A 576 2.28 -10.77 3.40
N ALA A 577 2.48 -9.67 4.15
CA ALA A 577 2.05 -9.57 5.54
C ALA A 577 0.53 -9.37 5.69
N SER A 578 -0.05 -8.45 4.93
CA SER A 578 -1.49 -8.15 4.94
C SER A 578 -2.43 -9.35 4.73
N PRO A 579 -2.20 -10.30 3.79
CA PRO A 579 -3.06 -11.47 3.62
C PRO A 579 -3.05 -12.42 4.83
N HIS A 580 -1.96 -12.49 5.61
CA HIS A 580 -1.95 -13.26 6.86
C HIS A 580 -2.96 -12.69 7.87
N VAL A 581 -2.96 -11.36 8.06
CA VAL A 581 -3.91 -10.67 8.95
C VAL A 581 -5.34 -10.77 8.43
N ALA A 582 -5.54 -10.70 7.10
CA ALA A 582 -6.84 -10.92 6.48
C ALA A 582 -7.37 -12.34 6.71
N GLY A 583 -6.49 -13.35 6.66
CA GLY A 583 -6.81 -14.73 7.03
C GLY A 583 -7.22 -14.87 8.51
N VAL A 584 -6.46 -14.29 9.44
CA VAL A 584 -6.82 -14.30 10.87
C VAL A 584 -8.15 -13.58 11.14
N ALA A 585 -8.38 -12.44 10.49
CA ALA A 585 -9.66 -11.75 10.52
C ALA A 585 -10.82 -12.61 9.97
N ALA A 586 -10.56 -13.47 8.97
CA ALA A 586 -11.54 -14.39 8.42
C ALA A 586 -11.83 -15.59 9.34
N LEU A 587 -10.83 -16.09 10.08
CA LEU A 587 -11.04 -17.06 11.17
C LEU A 587 -11.91 -16.46 12.28
N ILE A 588 -11.60 -15.23 12.73
CA ILE A 588 -12.44 -14.50 13.71
C ILE A 588 -13.89 -14.32 13.21
N ALA A 589 -14.07 -13.99 11.92
CA ALA A 589 -15.38 -13.87 11.31
C ALA A 589 -16.12 -15.22 11.23
N SER A 590 -15.39 -16.34 11.12
CA SER A 590 -15.95 -17.70 11.07
C SER A 590 -16.57 -18.13 12.41
N LEU A 591 -16.03 -17.63 13.52
CA LEU A 591 -16.64 -17.70 14.86
C LEU A 591 -17.93 -16.85 15.02
N GLY A 592 -18.41 -16.22 13.95
CA GLY A 592 -19.59 -15.35 13.97
C GLY A 592 -19.33 -13.91 14.42
N VAL A 593 -18.07 -13.51 14.64
CA VAL A 593 -17.70 -12.13 14.97
C VAL A 593 -17.58 -11.32 13.67
N THR A 594 -18.70 -10.85 13.11
CA THR A 594 -18.71 -10.21 11.78
C THR A 594 -18.88 -8.68 11.80
N GLN A 595 -18.64 -8.01 12.94
CA GLN A 595 -18.65 -6.55 13.01
C GLN A 595 -17.21 -6.03 12.93
N ALA A 596 -16.87 -5.22 11.92
CA ALA A 596 -15.49 -4.81 11.63
C ALA A 596 -14.69 -4.36 12.87
N GLY A 597 -15.23 -3.43 13.67
CA GLY A 597 -14.57 -2.97 14.91
C GLY A 597 -14.39 -4.05 16.00
N LYS A 598 -15.18 -5.12 16.00
CA LYS A 598 -14.98 -6.28 16.89
C LYS A 598 -13.95 -7.27 16.34
N VAL A 599 -13.85 -7.40 15.02
CA VAL A 599 -12.80 -8.18 14.36
C VAL A 599 -11.45 -7.51 14.64
N GLN A 600 -11.34 -6.20 14.35
CA GLN A 600 -10.17 -5.39 14.69
C GLN A 600 -9.81 -5.54 16.17
N ALA A 601 -10.76 -5.27 17.09
CA ALA A 601 -10.47 -5.38 18.51
C ALA A 601 -10.05 -6.80 18.93
N ARG A 602 -10.48 -7.87 18.27
CA ARG A 602 -9.98 -9.21 18.58
C ARG A 602 -8.55 -9.39 18.06
N VAL A 603 -8.25 -9.01 16.81
CA VAL A 603 -6.88 -8.98 16.25
C VAL A 603 -5.93 -8.20 17.17
N ASP A 604 -6.32 -7.01 17.62
CA ASP A 604 -5.51 -6.15 18.50
C ASP A 604 -5.21 -6.82 19.85
N ASN A 605 -6.23 -7.39 20.50
CA ASN A 605 -6.11 -7.94 21.85
C ASN A 605 -5.50 -9.35 21.90
N THR A 606 -5.33 -10.02 20.76
CA THR A 606 -4.74 -11.36 20.66
C THR A 606 -3.41 -11.38 19.90
N ALA A 607 -2.88 -10.22 19.50
CA ALA A 607 -1.54 -10.10 18.95
C ALA A 607 -0.46 -10.33 20.04
N ASP A 608 0.65 -10.97 19.68
CA ASP A 608 1.78 -11.20 20.56
C ASP A 608 2.62 -9.91 20.70
N PRO A 609 2.70 -9.28 21.89
CA PRO A 609 3.29 -7.95 22.05
C PRO A 609 4.79 -7.91 21.74
N MET A 610 5.20 -7.01 20.84
CA MET A 610 6.59 -6.85 20.40
C MET A 610 7.17 -5.52 20.89
N SER A 611 8.40 -5.53 21.38
CA SER A 611 9.10 -4.30 21.78
C SER A 611 9.77 -3.62 20.59
N CYS A 612 9.97 -2.30 20.66
CA CYS A 612 10.92 -1.62 19.78
C CYS A 612 12.32 -2.26 19.88
N PRO A 613 13.10 -2.28 18.78
CA PRO A 613 14.45 -2.82 18.77
C PRO A 613 15.35 -2.10 19.78
N THR A 614 16.32 -2.83 20.32
CA THR A 614 17.46 -2.26 21.03
C THR A 614 18.32 -1.41 20.09
N VAL A 615 19.20 -0.59 20.66
CA VAL A 615 20.16 0.25 19.89
C VAL A 615 21.04 -0.59 18.96
N ILE A 616 21.37 -1.83 19.34
CA ILE A 616 22.19 -2.74 18.54
C ILE A 616 21.39 -3.28 17.34
N GLU A 617 20.14 -3.68 17.56
CA GLU A 617 19.27 -4.16 16.48
C GLU A 617 18.92 -3.03 15.50
N LEU A 618 18.66 -1.82 16.01
CA LEU A 618 18.38 -0.63 15.19
C LEU A 618 19.55 -0.24 14.29
N ALA A 619 20.80 -0.50 14.72
CA ALA A 619 21.99 -0.22 13.91
C ALA A 619 22.03 -1.01 12.59
N GLN A 620 21.33 -2.15 12.49
CA GLN A 620 21.20 -2.90 11.24
C GLN A 620 20.40 -2.14 10.17
N TYR A 621 19.48 -1.26 10.58
CA TYR A 621 18.62 -0.47 9.69
C TYR A 621 19.31 0.78 9.14
N ALA A 622 20.52 1.12 9.60
CA ALA A 622 21.28 2.27 9.12
C ALA A 622 21.63 2.18 7.61
N PHE A 623 21.61 0.97 7.03
CA PHE A 623 21.83 0.74 5.60
C PHE A 623 20.55 0.78 4.76
N PHE A 624 19.39 0.93 5.41
CA PHE A 624 18.06 0.93 4.79
C PHE A 624 17.29 2.18 5.24
N PRO A 625 17.74 3.39 4.91
CA PRO A 625 16.96 4.59 5.18
C PRO A 625 15.64 4.59 4.39
N SER A 626 14.70 5.45 4.80
CA SER A 626 13.49 5.76 4.03
C SER A 626 13.83 6.05 2.56
N VAL A 627 13.08 5.43 1.64
CA VAL A 627 13.21 5.65 0.20
C VAL A 627 12.83 7.08 -0.16
N SER A 628 11.82 7.64 0.49
CA SER A 628 11.26 8.94 0.13
C SER A 628 12.05 10.15 0.62
N ASN A 629 12.81 10.05 1.73
CA ASN A 629 13.56 11.21 2.26
C ASN A 629 14.97 10.88 2.81
N GLY A 630 15.39 9.61 2.81
CA GLY A 630 16.70 9.21 3.32
C GLY A 630 16.84 9.23 4.85
N ALA A 631 15.75 9.41 5.60
CA ALA A 631 15.78 9.40 7.06
C ALA A 631 16.11 8.00 7.61
N ALA A 632 16.74 7.98 8.78
CA ALA A 632 16.92 6.74 9.53
C ALA A 632 15.57 6.20 10.01
N GLN A 633 15.42 4.87 10.03
CA GLN A 633 14.22 4.25 10.60
C GLN A 633 14.22 4.40 12.13
N HIS A 634 13.06 4.69 12.70
CA HIS A 634 12.89 4.95 14.13
C HIS A 634 11.67 4.21 14.69
N CYS A 635 11.82 3.55 15.83
CA CYS A 635 10.72 2.94 16.56
C CYS A 635 10.36 3.79 17.78
N GLN A 636 9.07 4.06 17.98
CA GLN A 636 8.55 4.79 19.14
C GLN A 636 7.31 4.10 19.72
N GLY A 637 7.18 4.10 21.04
CA GLY A 637 6.10 3.43 21.77
C GLY A 637 6.62 2.43 22.80
N GLY A 638 5.77 1.48 23.19
CA GLY A 638 6.10 0.42 24.14
C GLY A 638 5.77 -0.98 23.60
N THR A 639 6.01 -2.00 24.41
CA THR A 639 5.80 -3.41 24.02
C THR A 639 4.36 -3.74 23.62
N GLY A 640 3.37 -3.08 24.23
CA GLY A 640 1.94 -3.30 23.91
C GLY A 640 1.37 -2.42 22.79
N TYR A 641 2.10 -1.40 22.34
CA TYR A 641 1.82 -0.64 21.11
C TYR A 641 3.03 0.23 20.70
N ASN A 642 3.52 0.09 19.47
CA ASN A 642 4.60 0.93 18.93
C ASN A 642 4.50 1.14 17.40
N SER A 643 5.30 2.08 16.88
CA SER A 643 5.25 2.49 15.47
C SER A 643 5.65 1.40 14.47
N TRP A 644 6.41 0.38 14.86
CA TRP A 644 6.90 -0.66 13.96
C TRP A 644 5.97 -1.87 13.88
N TYR A 645 5.45 -2.30 15.02
CA TYR A 645 4.70 -3.56 15.13
C TYR A 645 3.23 -3.35 15.49
N GLY A 646 2.78 -2.10 15.69
CA GLY A 646 1.46 -1.82 16.23
C GLY A 646 1.30 -2.51 17.58
N HIS A 647 0.20 -3.24 17.78
CA HIS A 647 -0.05 -4.07 18.96
C HIS A 647 0.87 -5.29 19.10
N GLY A 648 1.53 -5.73 18.03
CA GLY A 648 2.38 -6.92 18.03
C GLY A 648 2.23 -7.77 16.77
N GLN A 649 2.78 -8.99 16.81
CA GLN A 649 2.62 -9.98 15.75
C GLN A 649 1.23 -10.60 15.81
N VAL A 650 0.54 -10.70 14.68
CA VAL A 650 -0.74 -11.39 14.63
C VAL A 650 -0.58 -12.86 15.06
N ASN A 651 -1.43 -13.34 15.96
CA ASN A 651 -1.45 -14.73 16.42
C ASN A 651 -2.83 -15.35 16.14
N ALA A 652 -2.86 -16.31 15.22
CA ALA A 652 -4.08 -16.97 14.77
C ALA A 652 -4.69 -17.86 15.87
N LEU A 653 -3.87 -18.57 16.66
CA LEU A 653 -4.34 -19.48 17.70
C LEU A 653 -5.02 -18.71 18.84
N SER A 654 -4.38 -17.64 19.31
CA SER A 654 -4.93 -16.72 20.30
C SER A 654 -6.17 -15.99 19.77
N ALA A 655 -6.25 -15.73 18.46
CA ALA A 655 -7.41 -15.13 17.82
C ALA A 655 -8.64 -16.05 17.77
N VAL A 656 -8.48 -17.38 17.69
CA VAL A 656 -9.61 -18.34 17.63
C VAL A 656 -9.98 -18.96 18.98
N SER A 657 -9.08 -18.90 19.97
CA SER A 657 -9.30 -19.37 21.36
C SER A 657 -10.14 -18.39 22.18
#